data_AF-W8T974-F1
#
_entry.id   AF-W8T974-F1
#
_cell.length_a   1.000
_cell.length_b   1.000
_cell.length_c   1.000
_cell.angle_alpha   90.00
_cell.angle_beta   90.00
_cell.angle_gamma   90.00
#
_symmetry.space_group_name_H-M   'P 1'
#
loop_
_entity.id
_entity.type
_entity.pdbx_description
1 polymer ?
#
loop_
_entity_poly.entity_id
_entity_poly.type
_entity_poly.pdbx_seq_one_letter_code
_entity_poly.pdbx_strand_id
1 'polypeptide(L)'
;MNKIIKRSWQNFLLALALVLGFAMLPAKESFAASDIRLVIDGMEISGSPSPFIESGRTLVPVRLVSEQLGAQVMWNGQDRTVSITKGSRSVLLRIDSRLVAYGGGGTESYNLTDVSPKIVGDRTFVPLRLVSNALGVGIKWDNASRTVFVDSSVTSAIEPFFDMKISSLFPNETITGSAVLKSEFQSEIPSGATIKYLLIDPATARGIVIAQGNQIGGEYKYLPNLSDKGKRVMVTAVYDANGHFLSGDAVPVQLAVVPSVSLTGIEEGQTISDSVSLGAKTNFSAAYVTYEITSRNGSKIFATEESDPYGQYKWTPMLEDNGDVSFKVTAYDHSGNAYSSPSVATSASIYPDSAVKARAQVERRLELRGVKPGDAVDKPVTLWADRNFDVSRTDYILRDMNTGAEQILKSTGYESFKWFPGPELKGGWELMVRVTDTRGASYESMPINVSVPGTPKLLLSGVGPNQVITGQVKLKVQSNVALDSISFALVNPTTGTRMVIAGGIDALAEYSYTPASVDGGSWNMEATGTYDSGKAITSEMVPLTVYTGKIYTPVPIIEKDKFLGMASQMGQNSQQMTGMSAALQTAQAILETGWGQSVPVDKYTGQLSYNLFGIKGTGPAGSVTSNTWEEYNGTTYRIDAEFRAYKNASEGWNDHKSFLLGGARYEQFRTVMHDSIQGAWALKRAGYATDSKYPLKLMDIIKRYNLQKLDETGI
;
A
#
# COMPACT_ATOMS: atom_id res chain seq x y z
N MET A 1 55.69 -39.64 -50.00
CA MET A 1 54.49 -38.83 -50.34
C MET A 1 53.18 -39.63 -50.49
N ASN A 2 53.03 -40.86 -49.98
CA ASN A 2 51.83 -41.70 -50.25
C ASN A 2 51.08 -42.26 -49.01
N LYS A 3 51.37 -41.80 -47.78
CA LYS A 3 50.67 -42.27 -46.56
C LYS A 3 49.78 -41.23 -45.87
N ILE A 4 49.87 -39.94 -46.23
CA ILE A 4 49.07 -38.86 -45.59
C ILE A 4 47.76 -38.60 -46.34
N ILE A 5 47.68 -38.91 -47.65
CA ILE A 5 46.48 -38.64 -48.47
C ILE A 5 45.39 -39.71 -48.30
N LYS A 6 45.73 -40.95 -47.93
CA LYS A 6 44.74 -42.04 -47.75
C LYS A 6 43.91 -41.94 -46.47
N ARG A 7 44.41 -41.28 -45.43
CA ARG A 7 43.75 -41.20 -44.11
C ARG A 7 42.74 -40.04 -44.01
N SER A 8 42.87 -39.00 -44.85
CA SER A 8 41.87 -37.91 -44.89
C SER A 8 40.62 -38.30 -45.68
N TRP A 9 40.74 -39.15 -46.70
CA TRP A 9 39.59 -39.60 -47.50
C TRP A 9 38.69 -40.60 -46.76
N GLN A 10 39.26 -41.46 -45.89
CA GLN A 10 38.46 -42.38 -45.08
C GLN A 10 37.65 -41.66 -43.99
N ASN A 11 38.21 -40.62 -43.36
CA ASN A 11 37.48 -39.81 -42.38
C ASN A 11 36.44 -38.89 -43.06
N PHE A 12 36.71 -38.42 -44.28
CA PHE A 12 35.75 -37.64 -45.06
C PHE A 12 34.56 -38.50 -45.56
N LEU A 13 34.82 -39.75 -45.97
CA LEU A 13 33.76 -40.70 -46.37
C LEU A 13 32.94 -41.21 -45.17
N LEU A 14 33.55 -41.39 -43.98
CA LEU A 14 32.79 -41.70 -42.75
C LEU A 14 31.97 -40.50 -42.25
N ALA A 15 32.48 -39.27 -42.35
CA ALA A 15 31.71 -38.07 -42.01
C ALA A 15 30.57 -37.83 -43.00
N LEU A 16 30.79 -38.08 -44.30
CA LEU A 16 29.75 -37.97 -45.32
C LEU A 16 28.67 -39.06 -45.16
N ALA A 17 29.06 -40.29 -44.76
CA ALA A 17 28.10 -41.36 -44.44
C ALA A 17 27.31 -41.09 -43.15
N LEU A 18 27.89 -40.43 -42.14
CA LEU A 18 27.15 -40.01 -40.94
C LEU A 18 26.20 -38.84 -41.20
N VAL A 19 26.56 -37.91 -42.09
CA VAL A 19 25.71 -36.78 -42.51
C VAL A 19 24.59 -37.24 -43.46
N LEU A 20 24.83 -38.24 -44.32
CA LEU A 20 23.79 -38.86 -45.15
C LEU A 20 22.88 -39.81 -44.35
N GLY A 21 23.38 -40.45 -43.30
CA GLY A 21 22.57 -41.28 -42.39
C GLY A 21 21.61 -40.47 -41.51
N PHE A 22 21.94 -39.21 -41.18
CA PHE A 22 21.05 -38.31 -40.44
C PHE A 22 19.98 -37.63 -41.32
N ALA A 23 20.16 -37.65 -42.64
CA ALA A 23 19.21 -37.09 -43.61
C ALA A 23 18.09 -38.07 -44.04
N MET A 24 18.11 -39.31 -43.54
CA MET A 24 17.08 -40.34 -43.78
C MET A 24 16.34 -40.75 -42.51
N LEU A 25 16.15 -39.83 -41.56
CA LEU A 25 14.97 -39.94 -40.70
C LEU A 25 13.76 -39.65 -41.59
N PRO A 26 12.73 -40.53 -41.67
CA PRO A 26 11.52 -40.17 -42.36
C PRO A 26 11.02 -38.88 -41.72
N ALA A 27 10.96 -37.80 -42.50
CA ALA A 27 10.19 -36.64 -42.11
C ALA A 27 8.81 -37.19 -41.76
N LYS A 28 8.33 -36.96 -40.53
CA LYS A 28 6.92 -37.19 -40.24
C LYS A 28 6.18 -36.37 -41.28
N GLU A 29 5.49 -37.04 -42.21
CA GLU A 29 4.56 -36.37 -43.10
C GLU A 29 3.55 -35.66 -42.21
N SER A 30 3.74 -34.35 -42.07
CA SER A 30 2.72 -33.49 -41.51
C SER A 30 1.63 -33.40 -42.56
N PHE A 31 0.74 -34.39 -42.58
CA PHE A 31 -0.53 -34.24 -43.28
C PHE A 31 -1.22 -33.01 -42.71
N ALA A 32 -1.37 -31.96 -43.53
CA ALA A 32 -2.24 -30.86 -43.19
C ALA A 32 -3.61 -31.46 -42.86
N ALA A 33 -4.10 -31.21 -41.65
CA ALA A 33 -5.39 -31.72 -41.23
C ALA A 33 -6.45 -31.17 -42.19
N SER A 34 -7.35 -32.03 -42.67
CA SER A 34 -8.39 -31.62 -43.63
C SER A 34 -9.25 -30.48 -43.07
N ASP A 35 -9.75 -29.62 -43.96
CA ASP A 35 -10.63 -28.52 -43.59
C ASP A 35 -11.84 -29.01 -42.78
N ILE A 36 -12.29 -28.19 -41.85
CA ILE A 36 -13.45 -28.50 -41.01
C ILE A 36 -14.72 -28.26 -41.83
N ARG A 37 -15.54 -29.30 -41.96
CA ARG A 37 -16.84 -29.21 -42.63
C ARG A 37 -17.91 -28.71 -41.67
N LEU A 38 -18.81 -27.89 -42.17
CA LEU A 38 -19.95 -27.36 -41.42
C LEU A 38 -21.23 -27.77 -42.13
N VAL A 39 -22.12 -28.47 -41.43
CA VAL A 39 -23.43 -28.91 -41.93
C VAL A 39 -24.49 -28.30 -41.03
N ILE A 40 -25.41 -27.53 -41.61
CA ILE A 40 -26.53 -26.89 -40.91
C ILE A 40 -27.82 -27.44 -41.51
N ASP A 41 -28.68 -28.07 -40.69
CA ASP A 41 -29.96 -28.66 -41.11
C ASP A 41 -29.83 -29.61 -42.31
N GLY A 42 -28.76 -30.43 -42.31
CA GLY A 42 -28.44 -31.38 -43.37
C GLY A 42 -27.79 -30.78 -44.62
N MET A 43 -27.64 -29.45 -44.69
CA MET A 43 -26.98 -28.76 -45.80
C MET A 43 -25.52 -28.46 -45.48
N GLU A 44 -24.60 -28.91 -46.32
CA GLU A 44 -23.18 -28.57 -46.20
C GLU A 44 -22.97 -27.10 -46.59
N ILE A 45 -22.46 -26.33 -45.63
CA ILE A 45 -22.18 -24.91 -45.79
C ILE A 45 -20.73 -24.75 -46.23
N SER A 46 -20.55 -24.62 -47.54
CA SER A 46 -19.29 -24.20 -48.14
C SER A 46 -19.20 -22.68 -48.09
N GLY A 47 -18.59 -22.14 -47.03
CA GLY A 47 -18.49 -20.69 -46.81
C GLY A 47 -17.07 -20.23 -46.48
N SER A 48 -16.71 -19.04 -46.97
CA SER A 48 -15.53 -18.31 -46.52
C SER A 48 -15.95 -17.23 -45.52
N PRO A 49 -15.34 -17.17 -44.33
CA PRO A 49 -14.19 -17.97 -43.88
C PRO A 49 -14.62 -19.33 -43.28
N SER A 50 -13.73 -20.31 -43.34
CA SER A 50 -13.99 -21.67 -42.85
C SER A 50 -13.84 -21.77 -41.32
N PRO A 51 -14.54 -22.71 -40.66
CA PRO A 51 -14.29 -23.02 -39.25
C PRO A 51 -12.85 -23.49 -39.01
N PHE A 52 -12.32 -23.23 -37.82
CA PHE A 52 -11.00 -23.70 -37.41
C PHE A 52 -11.00 -24.16 -35.95
N ILE A 53 -9.98 -24.90 -35.54
CA ILE A 53 -9.80 -25.31 -34.14
C ILE A 53 -8.77 -24.41 -33.48
N GLU A 54 -9.11 -23.90 -32.30
CA GLU A 54 -8.18 -23.23 -31.40
C GLU A 54 -8.43 -23.71 -29.97
N SER A 55 -7.36 -24.01 -29.24
CA SER A 55 -7.43 -24.48 -27.84
C SER A 55 -8.41 -25.66 -27.65
N GLY A 56 -8.46 -26.57 -28.64
CA GLY A 56 -9.35 -27.73 -28.60
C GLY A 56 -10.84 -27.40 -28.76
N ARG A 57 -11.18 -26.22 -29.27
CA ARG A 57 -12.55 -25.80 -29.60
C ARG A 57 -12.67 -25.49 -31.07
N THR A 58 -13.78 -25.91 -31.68
CA THR A 58 -14.12 -25.52 -33.05
C THR A 58 -14.79 -24.16 -33.03
N LEU A 59 -14.16 -23.19 -33.68
CA LEU A 59 -14.66 -21.83 -33.86
C LEU A 59 -15.33 -21.71 -35.22
N VAL A 60 -16.50 -21.09 -35.23
CA VAL A 60 -17.32 -20.90 -36.43
C VAL A 60 -17.61 -19.41 -36.68
N PRO A 61 -17.79 -18.96 -37.94
CA PRO A 61 -18.17 -17.59 -38.22
C PRO A 61 -19.61 -17.34 -37.75
N VAL A 62 -19.76 -16.55 -36.68
CA VAL A 62 -21.03 -16.49 -35.93
C VAL A 62 -22.20 -16.01 -36.78
N ARG A 63 -21.96 -15.03 -37.66
CA ARG A 63 -22.97 -14.48 -38.56
C ARG A 63 -23.48 -15.51 -39.55
N LEU A 64 -22.56 -16.23 -40.21
CA LEU A 64 -22.89 -17.25 -41.20
C LEU A 64 -23.80 -18.33 -40.61
N VAL A 65 -23.42 -18.87 -39.44
CA VAL A 65 -24.21 -19.93 -38.79
C VAL A 65 -25.56 -19.39 -38.30
N SER A 66 -25.56 -18.20 -37.70
CA SER A 66 -26.76 -17.63 -37.07
C SER A 66 -27.81 -17.20 -38.10
N GLU A 67 -27.41 -16.54 -39.19
CA GLU A 67 -28.31 -16.11 -40.26
C GLU A 67 -28.89 -17.31 -41.02
N GLN A 68 -28.09 -18.36 -41.26
CA GLN A 68 -28.58 -19.61 -41.87
C GLN A 68 -29.67 -20.28 -41.01
N LEU A 69 -29.61 -20.10 -39.68
CA LEU A 69 -30.60 -20.58 -38.72
C LEU A 69 -31.76 -19.59 -38.52
N GLY A 70 -31.86 -18.54 -39.32
CA GLY A 70 -32.94 -17.54 -39.27
C GLY A 70 -32.82 -16.52 -38.15
N ALA A 71 -31.64 -16.35 -37.54
CA ALA A 71 -31.38 -15.32 -36.55
C ALA A 71 -30.92 -14.01 -37.21
N GLN A 72 -31.22 -12.88 -36.57
CA GLN A 72 -30.68 -11.57 -36.93
C GLN A 72 -29.37 -11.33 -36.20
N VAL A 73 -28.35 -10.80 -36.89
CA VAL A 73 -27.04 -10.52 -36.32
C VAL A 73 -26.65 -9.06 -36.56
N MET A 74 -26.52 -8.29 -35.47
CA MET A 74 -26.09 -6.90 -35.52
C MET A 74 -24.67 -6.74 -34.97
N TRP A 75 -23.86 -5.92 -35.66
CA TRP A 75 -22.52 -5.53 -35.21
C TRP A 75 -22.54 -4.06 -34.78
N ASN A 76 -22.01 -3.76 -33.60
CA ASN A 76 -21.72 -2.41 -33.15
C ASN A 76 -20.20 -2.24 -33.05
N GLY A 77 -19.64 -1.42 -33.94
CA GLY A 77 -18.20 -1.17 -34.03
C GLY A 77 -17.63 -0.32 -32.90
N GLN A 78 -18.43 0.55 -32.28
CA GLN A 78 -17.98 1.40 -31.16
C GLN A 78 -17.79 0.56 -29.90
N ASP A 79 -18.78 -0.29 -29.58
CA ASP A 79 -18.75 -1.12 -28.38
C ASP A 79 -18.07 -2.48 -28.61
N ARG A 80 -17.69 -2.76 -29.86
CA ARG A 80 -17.18 -4.04 -30.36
C ARG A 80 -18.06 -5.21 -29.93
N THR A 81 -19.37 -5.11 -30.19
CA THR A 81 -20.36 -6.12 -29.80
C THR A 81 -21.08 -6.75 -30.97
N VAL A 82 -21.44 -8.03 -30.81
CA VAL A 82 -22.34 -8.77 -31.70
C VAL A 82 -23.62 -9.09 -30.92
N SER A 83 -24.76 -8.64 -31.44
CA SER A 83 -26.08 -9.00 -30.93
C SER A 83 -26.74 -10.01 -31.86
N ILE A 84 -27.22 -11.12 -31.32
CA ILE A 84 -27.88 -12.20 -32.07
C ILE A 84 -29.29 -12.36 -31.52
N THR A 85 -30.31 -12.30 -32.38
CA THR A 85 -31.71 -12.40 -31.96
C THR A 85 -32.46 -13.42 -32.81
N LYS A 86 -33.15 -14.37 -32.16
CA LYS A 86 -34.01 -15.37 -32.82
C LYS A 86 -35.28 -15.60 -32.00
N GLY A 87 -36.42 -15.16 -32.52
CA GLY A 87 -37.69 -15.21 -31.78
C GLY A 87 -37.60 -14.41 -30.48
N SER A 88 -37.86 -15.05 -29.34
CA SER A 88 -37.72 -14.43 -28.02
C SER A 88 -36.30 -14.49 -27.45
N ARG A 89 -35.37 -15.24 -28.05
CA ARG A 89 -33.98 -15.38 -27.57
C ARG A 89 -33.11 -14.28 -28.13
N SER A 90 -32.24 -13.75 -27.29
CA SER A 90 -31.22 -12.76 -27.64
C SER A 90 -29.92 -13.09 -26.94
N VAL A 91 -28.79 -12.80 -27.58
CA VAL A 91 -27.46 -12.89 -26.99
C VAL A 91 -26.67 -11.65 -27.34
N LEU A 92 -25.95 -11.11 -26.36
CA LEU A 92 -24.96 -10.05 -26.55
C LEU A 92 -23.57 -10.62 -26.27
N LEU A 93 -22.71 -10.52 -27.28
CA LEU A 93 -21.31 -10.91 -27.24
C LEU A 93 -20.44 -9.66 -27.36
N ARG A 94 -19.35 -9.61 -26.61
CA ARG A 94 -18.31 -8.59 -26.78
C ARG A 94 -17.00 -9.24 -27.21
N ILE A 95 -16.35 -8.63 -28.20
CA ILE A 95 -15.05 -9.13 -28.68
C ILE A 95 -14.03 -9.07 -27.54
N ASP A 96 -13.21 -10.12 -27.44
CA ASP A 96 -12.18 -10.31 -26.42
C ASP A 96 -12.70 -10.44 -24.98
N SER A 97 -14.02 -10.69 -24.78
CA SER A 97 -14.61 -10.96 -23.46
C SER A 97 -15.23 -12.34 -23.38
N ARG A 98 -15.02 -13.03 -22.25
CA ARG A 98 -15.70 -14.30 -21.95
C ARG A 98 -17.13 -14.11 -21.47
N LEU A 99 -17.50 -12.92 -21.03
CA LEU A 99 -18.84 -12.65 -20.51
C LEU A 99 -19.86 -12.68 -21.64
N VAL A 100 -20.86 -13.55 -21.51
CA VAL A 100 -21.97 -13.68 -22.43
C VAL A 100 -23.26 -13.29 -21.71
N ALA A 101 -24.00 -12.34 -22.27
CA ALA A 101 -25.33 -12.01 -21.79
C ALA A 101 -26.38 -12.72 -22.64
N TYR A 102 -27.22 -13.53 -22.01
CA TYR A 102 -28.39 -14.15 -22.62
C TYR A 102 -29.62 -13.39 -22.17
N GLY A 103 -30.50 -13.08 -23.11
CA GLY A 103 -31.78 -12.43 -22.83
C GLY A 103 -32.91 -13.13 -23.55
N GLY A 104 -34.12 -12.99 -23.03
CA GLY A 104 -35.33 -13.48 -23.69
C GLY A 104 -36.40 -13.88 -22.70
N GLY A 105 -37.67 -13.76 -23.08
CA GLY A 105 -38.79 -14.11 -22.19
C GLY A 105 -38.87 -13.32 -20.89
N GLY A 106 -38.29 -12.10 -20.86
CA GLY A 106 -38.32 -11.20 -19.69
C GLY A 106 -37.23 -11.44 -18.64
N THR A 107 -36.28 -12.35 -18.88
CA THR A 107 -35.16 -12.63 -17.96
C THR A 107 -33.81 -12.45 -18.68
N GLU A 108 -32.84 -11.88 -17.98
CA GLU A 108 -31.44 -11.86 -18.40
C GLU A 108 -30.61 -12.79 -17.51
N SER A 109 -29.70 -13.54 -18.12
CA SER A 109 -28.71 -14.37 -17.45
C SER A 109 -27.33 -14.17 -18.05
N TYR A 110 -26.31 -14.53 -17.31
CA TYR A 110 -24.91 -14.38 -17.72
C TYR A 110 -24.19 -15.72 -17.60
N ASN A 111 -23.21 -15.95 -18.46
CA ASN A 111 -22.30 -17.09 -18.37
C ASN A 111 -20.92 -16.68 -18.89
N LEU A 112 -19.92 -17.55 -18.71
CA LEU A 112 -18.59 -17.37 -19.27
C LEU A 112 -18.35 -18.38 -20.39
N THR A 113 -17.93 -17.92 -21.57
CA THR A 113 -17.48 -18.81 -22.64
C THR A 113 -16.01 -19.22 -22.45
N ASP A 114 -15.65 -20.39 -22.94
CA ASP A 114 -14.31 -20.95 -22.81
C ASP A 114 -13.28 -20.31 -23.76
N VAL A 115 -13.72 -19.86 -24.93
CA VAL A 115 -12.92 -19.03 -25.84
C VAL A 115 -13.72 -17.77 -26.15
N SER A 116 -13.12 -16.61 -25.87
CA SER A 116 -13.75 -15.32 -26.13
C SER A 116 -14.05 -15.12 -27.62
N PRO A 117 -15.17 -14.46 -27.98
CA PRO A 117 -15.43 -14.04 -29.35
C PRO A 117 -14.28 -13.20 -29.87
N LYS A 118 -13.78 -13.51 -31.07
CA LYS A 118 -12.64 -12.79 -31.66
C LYS A 118 -12.90 -12.45 -33.12
N ILE A 119 -12.18 -11.47 -33.61
CA ILE A 119 -12.19 -11.13 -35.04
C ILE A 119 -10.99 -11.79 -35.70
N VAL A 120 -11.24 -12.59 -36.74
CA VAL A 120 -10.21 -13.14 -37.63
C VAL A 120 -10.50 -12.61 -39.03
N GLY A 121 -9.57 -11.81 -39.58
CA GLY A 121 -9.83 -11.02 -40.77
C GLY A 121 -10.93 -9.99 -40.50
N ASP A 122 -12.06 -10.09 -41.20
CA ASP A 122 -13.22 -9.21 -41.11
C ASP A 122 -14.47 -9.95 -40.57
N ARG A 123 -14.27 -11.07 -39.86
CA ARG A 123 -15.35 -11.95 -39.39
C ARG A 123 -15.20 -12.29 -37.92
N THR A 124 -16.32 -12.30 -37.22
CA THR A 124 -16.37 -12.72 -35.81
C THR A 124 -16.51 -14.23 -35.71
N PHE A 125 -15.61 -14.83 -34.94
CA PHE A 125 -15.58 -16.25 -34.64
C PHE A 125 -15.93 -16.51 -33.18
N VAL A 126 -16.70 -17.57 -32.95
CA VAL A 126 -17.13 -18.01 -31.62
C VAL A 126 -17.05 -19.53 -31.52
N PRO A 127 -16.92 -20.10 -30.30
CA PRO A 127 -17.10 -21.53 -30.09
C PRO A 127 -18.45 -22.02 -30.62
N LEU A 128 -18.48 -23.17 -31.27
CA LEU A 128 -19.73 -23.78 -31.73
C LEU A 128 -20.75 -23.95 -30.59
N ARG A 129 -20.30 -24.33 -29.39
CA ARG A 129 -21.16 -24.45 -28.20
C ARG A 129 -21.83 -23.13 -27.83
N LEU A 130 -21.17 -22.00 -28.08
CA LEU A 130 -21.78 -20.68 -27.85
C LEU A 130 -22.94 -20.44 -28.80
N VAL A 131 -22.85 -20.89 -30.05
CA VAL A 131 -23.97 -20.83 -31.01
C VAL A 131 -25.13 -21.70 -30.55
N SER A 132 -24.84 -22.92 -30.08
CA SER A 132 -25.83 -23.83 -29.47
C SER A 132 -26.59 -23.14 -28.32
N ASN A 133 -25.86 -22.59 -27.35
CA ASN A 133 -26.45 -21.88 -26.21
C ASN A 133 -27.25 -20.64 -26.65
N ALA A 134 -26.75 -19.89 -27.62
CA ALA A 134 -27.38 -18.67 -28.09
C ALA A 134 -28.72 -18.92 -28.79
N LEU A 135 -28.74 -19.90 -29.71
CA LEU A 135 -29.88 -20.16 -30.58
C LEU A 135 -30.77 -21.30 -30.09
N GLY A 136 -30.32 -22.11 -29.13
CA GLY A 136 -31.05 -23.25 -28.61
C GLY A 136 -31.11 -24.44 -29.53
N VAL A 137 -30.07 -24.64 -30.35
CA VAL A 137 -30.03 -25.68 -31.39
C VAL A 137 -29.10 -26.81 -30.98
N GLY A 138 -29.37 -28.03 -31.44
CA GLY A 138 -28.52 -29.18 -31.22
C GLY A 138 -27.22 -29.07 -32.03
N ILE A 139 -26.12 -29.53 -31.44
CA ILE A 139 -24.81 -29.58 -32.13
C ILE A 139 -24.16 -30.96 -31.93
N LYS A 140 -23.41 -31.40 -32.94
CA LYS A 140 -22.60 -32.64 -32.88
C LYS A 140 -21.28 -32.45 -33.60
N TRP A 141 -20.19 -32.90 -32.98
CA TRP A 141 -18.88 -33.03 -33.64
C TRP A 141 -18.64 -34.47 -34.06
N ASP A 142 -18.30 -34.68 -35.32
CA ASP A 142 -17.83 -35.96 -35.84
C ASP A 142 -16.33 -35.89 -36.14
N ASN A 143 -15.55 -36.60 -35.32
CA ASN A 143 -14.09 -36.53 -35.39
C ASN A 143 -13.51 -37.22 -36.63
N ALA A 144 -14.13 -38.32 -37.08
CA ALA A 144 -13.63 -39.10 -38.21
C ALA A 144 -13.75 -38.32 -39.53
N SER A 145 -14.86 -37.60 -39.70
CA SER A 145 -15.17 -36.81 -40.88
C SER A 145 -14.77 -35.33 -40.75
N ARG A 146 -14.31 -34.92 -39.55
CA ARG A 146 -14.03 -33.52 -39.15
C ARG A 146 -15.20 -32.58 -39.48
N THR A 147 -16.40 -33.02 -39.13
CA THR A 147 -17.65 -32.33 -39.47
C THR A 147 -18.35 -31.83 -38.22
N VAL A 148 -18.73 -30.56 -38.24
CA VAL A 148 -19.67 -29.95 -37.32
C VAL A 148 -21.07 -30.08 -37.89
N PHE A 149 -21.99 -30.67 -37.13
CA PHE A 149 -23.42 -30.68 -37.44
C PHE A 149 -24.15 -29.72 -36.50
N VAL A 150 -25.01 -28.89 -37.07
CA VAL A 150 -25.97 -28.05 -36.36
C VAL A 150 -27.36 -28.44 -36.82
N ASP A 151 -28.24 -28.77 -35.88
CA ASP A 151 -29.60 -29.25 -36.14
C ASP A 151 -30.60 -28.36 -35.38
N SER A 152 -31.33 -27.55 -36.13
CA SER A 152 -32.33 -26.63 -35.60
C SER A 152 -33.62 -27.31 -35.14
N SER A 153 -33.84 -28.58 -35.52
CA SER A 153 -34.97 -29.38 -35.06
C SER A 153 -34.76 -29.94 -33.65
N VAL A 154 -33.49 -30.05 -33.23
CA VAL A 154 -33.11 -30.47 -31.88
C VAL A 154 -32.98 -29.25 -31.00
N THR A 155 -33.79 -29.16 -29.95
CA THR A 155 -33.70 -28.06 -28.97
C THR A 155 -32.61 -28.35 -27.95
N SER A 156 -31.79 -27.35 -27.63
CA SER A 156 -30.78 -27.42 -26.58
C SER A 156 -30.98 -26.33 -25.52
N ALA A 157 -30.75 -26.69 -24.25
CA ALA A 157 -30.74 -25.76 -23.14
C ALA A 157 -29.43 -24.97 -23.10
N ILE A 158 -29.41 -23.85 -22.36
CA ILE A 158 -28.15 -23.17 -22.07
C ILE A 158 -27.40 -24.01 -21.04
N GLU A 159 -26.25 -24.53 -21.42
CA GLU A 159 -25.37 -25.25 -20.51
C GLU A 159 -24.15 -24.40 -20.14
N PRO A 160 -23.72 -24.37 -18.87
CA PRO A 160 -22.47 -23.75 -18.47
C PRO A 160 -21.26 -24.35 -19.21
N PHE A 161 -20.29 -23.50 -19.54
CA PHE A 161 -19.03 -23.95 -20.12
C PHE A 161 -18.11 -24.64 -19.10
N PHE A 162 -18.35 -24.37 -17.81
CA PHE A 162 -17.48 -24.76 -16.72
C PHE A 162 -18.28 -25.36 -15.56
N ASP A 163 -17.68 -26.35 -14.89
CA ASP A 163 -18.23 -26.99 -13.69
C ASP A 163 -17.83 -26.19 -12.43
N MET A 164 -18.21 -24.92 -12.43
CA MET A 164 -17.97 -23.97 -11.35
C MET A 164 -19.21 -23.13 -11.11
N LYS A 165 -19.50 -22.83 -9.85
CA LYS A 165 -20.68 -22.06 -9.46
C LYS A 165 -20.37 -21.12 -8.30
N ILE A 166 -20.80 -19.86 -8.39
CA ILE A 166 -20.87 -18.98 -7.22
C ILE A 166 -22.00 -19.50 -6.32
N SER A 167 -21.66 -19.99 -5.13
CA SER A 167 -22.62 -20.61 -4.21
C SER A 167 -23.12 -19.67 -3.10
N SER A 168 -22.45 -18.54 -2.89
CA SER A 168 -22.83 -17.56 -1.87
C SER A 168 -23.81 -16.48 -2.33
N LEU A 169 -24.19 -16.45 -3.61
CA LEU A 169 -25.07 -15.44 -4.19
C LEU A 169 -26.10 -16.07 -5.12
N PHE A 170 -27.28 -15.46 -5.23
CA PHE A 170 -28.34 -15.86 -6.15
C PHE A 170 -28.50 -14.88 -7.32
N PRO A 171 -28.96 -15.33 -8.50
CA PRO A 171 -29.25 -14.44 -9.62
C PRO A 171 -30.24 -13.33 -9.25
N ASN A 172 -29.87 -12.10 -9.58
CA ASN A 172 -30.58 -10.85 -9.28
C ASN A 172 -30.74 -10.54 -7.79
N GLU A 173 -29.93 -11.16 -6.93
CA GLU A 173 -29.86 -10.80 -5.51
C GLU A 173 -29.49 -9.32 -5.34
N THR A 174 -30.16 -8.67 -4.39
CA THR A 174 -29.86 -7.28 -4.03
C THR A 174 -28.82 -7.24 -2.91
N ILE A 175 -27.62 -6.79 -3.22
CA ILE A 175 -26.53 -6.60 -2.25
C ILE A 175 -26.71 -5.22 -1.59
N THR A 176 -27.03 -5.23 -0.30
CA THR A 176 -27.28 -4.02 0.51
C THR A 176 -26.09 -3.61 1.40
N GLY A 177 -24.99 -4.36 1.37
CA GLY A 177 -23.79 -4.11 2.16
C GLY A 177 -22.69 -5.14 1.91
N SER A 178 -21.83 -5.36 2.90
CA SER A 178 -20.80 -6.41 2.86
C SER A 178 -21.38 -7.77 2.48
N ALA A 179 -20.68 -8.50 1.60
CA ALA A 179 -21.06 -9.84 1.18
C ALA A 179 -19.91 -10.82 1.38
N VAL A 180 -20.24 -12.10 1.59
CA VAL A 180 -19.28 -13.21 1.52
C VAL A 180 -19.35 -13.81 0.11
N LEU A 181 -18.19 -14.06 -0.47
CA LEU A 181 -18.02 -14.63 -1.79
C LEU A 181 -17.43 -16.04 -1.66
N LYS A 182 -18.15 -17.02 -2.22
CA LYS A 182 -17.76 -18.42 -2.22
C LYS A 182 -18.14 -19.06 -3.54
N SER A 183 -17.27 -19.93 -4.03
CA SER A 183 -17.49 -20.69 -5.25
C SER A 183 -17.28 -22.17 -5.00
N GLU A 184 -18.11 -23.00 -5.61
CA GLU A 184 -18.01 -24.46 -5.63
C GLU A 184 -17.55 -24.91 -7.01
N PHE A 185 -16.82 -26.02 -7.05
CA PHE A 185 -16.27 -26.58 -8.28
C PHE A 185 -16.19 -28.10 -8.16
N GLN A 186 -16.32 -28.80 -9.29
CA GLN A 186 -16.27 -30.28 -9.33
C GLN A 186 -14.99 -30.83 -9.97
N SER A 187 -14.25 -30.00 -10.69
CA SER A 187 -13.02 -30.40 -11.39
C SER A 187 -11.77 -30.27 -10.51
N GLU A 188 -10.75 -31.08 -10.78
CA GLU A 188 -9.43 -30.90 -10.16
C GLU A 188 -8.84 -29.54 -10.55
N ILE A 189 -8.24 -28.86 -9.57
CA ILE A 189 -7.61 -27.56 -9.77
C ILE A 189 -6.09 -27.69 -9.69
N PRO A 190 -5.35 -27.19 -10.69
CA PRO A 190 -3.90 -27.21 -10.67
C PRO A 190 -3.31 -26.54 -9.43
N SER A 191 -2.20 -27.08 -8.93
CA SER A 191 -1.45 -26.44 -7.84
C SER A 191 -0.96 -25.05 -8.28
N GLY A 192 -1.00 -24.09 -7.35
CA GLY A 192 -0.62 -22.69 -7.61
C GLY A 192 -1.68 -21.87 -8.33
N ALA A 193 -2.88 -22.40 -8.54
CA ALA A 193 -4.00 -21.62 -9.08
C ALA A 193 -4.42 -20.48 -8.15
N THR A 194 -4.99 -19.44 -8.74
CA THR A 194 -5.55 -18.28 -8.03
C THR A 194 -7.01 -18.10 -8.40
N ILE A 195 -7.83 -17.68 -7.44
CA ILE A 195 -9.23 -17.29 -7.66
C ILE A 195 -9.34 -15.77 -7.56
N LYS A 196 -10.11 -15.18 -8.48
CA LYS A 196 -10.47 -13.76 -8.47
C LYS A 196 -11.98 -13.64 -8.53
N TYR A 197 -12.52 -12.72 -7.73
CA TYR A 197 -13.89 -12.25 -7.86
C TYR A 197 -13.87 -10.86 -8.46
N LEU A 198 -14.70 -10.64 -9.47
CA LEU A 198 -14.81 -9.39 -10.20
C LEU A 198 -16.23 -8.85 -10.12
N LEU A 199 -16.34 -7.53 -9.99
CA LEU A 199 -17.58 -6.80 -10.13
C LEU A 199 -17.61 -6.12 -11.49
N ILE A 200 -18.35 -6.70 -12.44
CA ILE A 200 -18.38 -6.26 -13.84
C ILE A 200 -19.61 -5.38 -14.10
N ASP A 201 -19.40 -4.28 -14.81
CA ASP A 201 -20.48 -3.53 -15.44
C ASP A 201 -20.91 -4.28 -16.72
N PRO A 202 -22.16 -4.79 -16.79
CA PRO A 202 -22.64 -5.52 -17.96
C PRO A 202 -22.64 -4.67 -19.24
N ALA A 203 -22.73 -3.34 -19.15
CA ALA A 203 -22.72 -2.47 -20.31
C ALA A 203 -21.36 -2.48 -21.01
N THR A 204 -20.27 -2.54 -20.26
CA THR A 204 -18.89 -2.47 -20.79
C THR A 204 -18.18 -3.82 -20.80
N ALA A 205 -18.68 -4.81 -20.06
CA ALA A 205 -18.01 -6.07 -19.73
C ALA A 205 -16.63 -5.87 -19.07
N ARG A 206 -16.44 -4.72 -18.42
CA ARG A 206 -15.25 -4.39 -17.62
C ARG A 206 -15.66 -4.07 -16.19
N GLY A 207 -14.72 -4.22 -15.29
CA GLY A 207 -14.92 -3.90 -13.89
C GLY A 207 -13.69 -4.17 -13.06
N ILE A 208 -13.84 -4.28 -11.75
CA ILE A 208 -12.71 -4.36 -10.82
C ILE A 208 -12.65 -5.74 -10.16
N VAL A 209 -11.43 -6.16 -9.80
CA VAL A 209 -11.25 -7.27 -8.86
C VAL A 209 -11.64 -6.77 -7.47
N ILE A 210 -12.58 -7.46 -6.83
CA ILE A 210 -13.10 -7.09 -5.50
C ILE A 210 -12.62 -8.05 -4.40
N ALA A 211 -12.13 -9.22 -4.78
CA ALA A 211 -11.43 -10.16 -3.92
C ALA A 211 -10.54 -11.09 -4.74
N GLN A 212 -9.45 -11.57 -4.15
CA GLN A 212 -8.58 -12.58 -4.77
C GLN A 212 -7.84 -13.40 -3.72
N GLY A 213 -7.38 -14.58 -4.10
CA GLY A 213 -6.47 -15.38 -3.27
C GLY A 213 -6.14 -16.74 -3.89
N ASN A 214 -5.41 -17.55 -3.10
CA ASN A 214 -4.91 -18.86 -3.54
C ASN A 214 -5.70 -20.03 -2.95
N GLN A 215 -6.63 -19.74 -2.02
CA GLN A 215 -7.50 -20.74 -1.42
C GLN A 215 -8.74 -20.90 -2.29
N ILE A 216 -8.69 -21.82 -3.26
CA ILE A 216 -9.82 -22.06 -4.15
C ILE A 216 -10.93 -22.77 -3.39
N GLY A 217 -12.16 -22.24 -3.48
CA GLY A 217 -13.28 -22.65 -2.62
C GLY A 217 -13.29 -22.00 -1.22
N GLY A 218 -12.26 -21.21 -0.90
CA GLY A 218 -12.24 -20.38 0.30
C GLY A 218 -13.30 -19.28 0.28
N GLU A 219 -13.55 -18.71 1.44
CA GLU A 219 -14.47 -17.58 1.62
C GLU A 219 -13.72 -16.26 1.54
N TYR A 220 -14.26 -15.33 0.77
CA TYR A 220 -13.69 -14.01 0.55
C TYR A 220 -14.70 -12.93 0.93
N LYS A 221 -14.24 -11.85 1.54
CA LYS A 221 -15.11 -10.73 1.92
C LYS A 221 -15.12 -9.68 0.82
N TYR A 222 -16.31 -9.26 0.42
CA TYR A 222 -16.52 -8.09 -0.42
C TYR A 222 -17.12 -6.96 0.39
N LEU A 223 -16.50 -5.78 0.29
CA LEU A 223 -16.97 -4.54 0.89
C LEU A 223 -17.28 -3.55 -0.24
N PRO A 224 -18.56 -3.26 -0.54
CA PRO A 224 -18.93 -2.49 -1.72
C PRO A 224 -18.60 -1.00 -1.58
N ASN A 225 -18.21 -0.38 -2.69
CA ASN A 225 -18.13 1.07 -2.80
C ASN A 225 -19.51 1.62 -3.19
N LEU A 226 -19.95 2.71 -2.54
CA LEU A 226 -21.29 3.30 -2.75
C LEU A 226 -21.51 3.82 -4.17
N SER A 227 -20.43 4.11 -4.89
CA SER A 227 -20.48 4.52 -6.30
C SER A 227 -20.80 3.37 -7.27
N ASP A 228 -20.65 2.10 -6.85
CA ASP A 228 -20.90 0.92 -7.69
C ASP A 228 -22.38 0.52 -7.80
N LYS A 229 -23.30 1.43 -7.45
CA LYS A 229 -24.74 1.19 -7.46
C LYS A 229 -25.25 0.74 -8.84
N GLY A 230 -26.34 -0.03 -8.81
CA GLY A 230 -27.01 -0.49 -10.02
C GLY A 230 -26.78 -1.98 -10.31
N LYS A 231 -27.24 -2.39 -11.48
CA LYS A 231 -27.02 -3.74 -12.00
C LYS A 231 -25.53 -3.98 -12.21
N ARG A 232 -25.04 -5.13 -11.75
CA ARG A 232 -23.67 -5.63 -11.95
C ARG A 232 -23.71 -7.12 -12.24
N VAL A 233 -22.59 -7.64 -12.71
CA VAL A 233 -22.36 -9.08 -12.81
C VAL A 233 -21.23 -9.44 -11.88
N MET A 234 -21.52 -10.28 -10.89
CA MET A 234 -20.51 -10.91 -10.05
C MET A 234 -19.88 -12.05 -10.84
N VAL A 235 -18.57 -12.00 -11.05
CA VAL A 235 -17.82 -13.03 -11.76
C VAL A 235 -16.82 -13.66 -10.80
N THR A 236 -16.73 -14.98 -10.83
CA THR A 236 -15.63 -15.74 -10.23
C THR A 236 -14.79 -16.34 -11.33
N ALA A 237 -13.47 -16.30 -11.19
CA ALA A 237 -12.55 -16.75 -12.22
C ALA A 237 -11.30 -17.36 -11.59
N VAL A 238 -10.96 -18.57 -12.03
CA VAL A 238 -9.76 -19.30 -11.61
C VAL A 238 -8.72 -19.23 -12.72
N TYR A 239 -7.48 -18.95 -12.33
CA TYR A 239 -6.33 -18.83 -13.22
C TYR A 239 -5.23 -19.81 -12.79
N ASP A 240 -4.48 -20.33 -13.76
CA ASP A 240 -3.27 -21.11 -13.48
C ASP A 240 -2.13 -20.22 -12.93
N ALA A 241 -0.99 -20.83 -12.59
CA ALA A 241 0.18 -20.12 -12.08
C ALA A 241 0.81 -19.13 -13.10
N ASN A 242 0.48 -19.25 -14.38
CA ASN A 242 0.93 -18.36 -15.45
C ASN A 242 -0.11 -17.27 -15.77
N GLY A 243 -1.25 -17.24 -15.07
CA GLY A 243 -2.33 -16.29 -15.29
C GLY A 243 -3.27 -16.65 -16.44
N HIS A 244 -3.26 -17.88 -16.95
CA HIS A 244 -4.25 -18.34 -17.93
C HIS A 244 -5.56 -18.71 -17.25
N PHE A 245 -6.67 -18.24 -17.82
CA PHE A 245 -8.01 -18.57 -17.34
C PHE A 245 -8.30 -20.07 -17.48
N LEU A 246 -8.80 -20.68 -16.41
CA LEU A 246 -9.12 -22.11 -16.34
C LEU A 246 -10.63 -22.36 -16.28
N SER A 247 -11.33 -21.60 -15.45
CA SER A 247 -12.75 -21.82 -15.14
C SER A 247 -13.34 -20.57 -14.52
N GLY A 248 -14.66 -20.42 -14.59
CA GLY A 248 -15.36 -19.35 -13.90
C GLY A 248 -16.87 -19.46 -14.02
N ASP A 249 -17.55 -18.57 -13.31
CA ASP A 249 -19.01 -18.44 -13.30
C ASP A 249 -19.40 -16.95 -13.20
N ALA A 250 -20.62 -16.62 -13.60
CA ALA A 250 -21.14 -15.27 -13.64
C ALA A 250 -22.60 -15.22 -13.16
N VAL A 251 -22.87 -14.36 -12.18
CA VAL A 251 -24.20 -14.18 -11.58
C VAL A 251 -24.59 -12.70 -11.63
N PRO A 252 -25.74 -12.32 -12.23
CA PRO A 252 -26.21 -10.95 -12.17
C PRO A 252 -26.63 -10.60 -10.73
N VAL A 253 -26.30 -9.39 -10.28
CA VAL A 253 -26.67 -8.87 -8.96
C VAL A 253 -27.11 -7.41 -9.07
N GLN A 254 -27.85 -6.93 -8.08
CA GLN A 254 -28.25 -5.54 -7.95
C GLN A 254 -27.54 -4.93 -6.74
N LEU A 255 -26.65 -3.97 -6.95
CA LEU A 255 -26.04 -3.21 -5.86
C LEU A 255 -26.95 -2.05 -5.45
N ALA A 256 -27.44 -2.11 -4.22
CA ALA A 256 -28.26 -1.09 -3.59
C ALA A 256 -27.84 -0.96 -2.12
N VAL A 257 -26.57 -0.59 -1.91
CA VAL A 257 -25.98 -0.50 -0.58
C VAL A 257 -26.76 0.51 0.27
N VAL A 258 -27.20 0.07 1.45
CA VAL A 258 -27.76 0.93 2.49
C VAL A 258 -26.66 1.16 3.50
N PRO A 259 -25.96 2.32 3.49
CA PRO A 259 -24.78 2.52 4.31
C PRO A 259 -25.11 2.37 5.80
N SER A 260 -24.33 1.55 6.49
CA SER A 260 -24.42 1.39 7.94
C SER A 260 -23.05 1.52 8.59
N VAL A 261 -23.03 2.21 9.72
CA VAL A 261 -21.85 2.44 10.54
C VAL A 261 -22.19 2.14 11.99
N SER A 262 -21.37 1.34 12.65
CA SER A 262 -21.46 1.08 14.08
C SER A 262 -20.10 1.23 14.76
N LEU A 263 -20.12 1.81 15.96
CA LEU A 263 -18.95 1.89 16.83
C LEU A 263 -18.65 0.50 17.41
N THR A 264 -17.37 0.21 17.63
CA THR A 264 -16.88 -1.03 18.27
C THR A 264 -15.83 -0.70 19.32
N GLY A 265 -15.58 -1.63 20.24
CA GLY A 265 -14.56 -1.48 21.29
C GLY A 265 -15.01 -0.73 22.55
N ILE A 266 -16.26 -0.28 22.59
CA ILE A 266 -16.92 0.30 23.78
C ILE A 266 -18.38 -0.19 23.83
N GLU A 267 -18.87 -0.48 25.03
CA GLU A 267 -20.25 -0.91 25.29
C GLU A 267 -21.06 0.16 26.05
N GLU A 268 -22.38 0.12 25.89
CA GLU A 268 -23.30 1.02 26.60
C GLU A 268 -23.18 0.83 28.13
N GLY A 269 -22.97 1.91 28.86
CA GLY A 269 -22.81 1.92 30.31
C GLY A 269 -21.43 1.48 30.81
N GLN A 270 -20.48 1.18 29.93
CA GLN A 270 -19.13 0.75 30.32
C GLN A 270 -18.43 1.81 31.19
N THR A 271 -17.71 1.38 32.23
CA THR A 271 -16.84 2.27 33.01
C THR A 271 -15.41 2.21 32.48
N ILE A 272 -14.82 3.37 32.19
CA ILE A 272 -13.48 3.53 31.62
C ILE A 272 -12.57 4.11 32.70
N SER A 273 -11.62 3.30 33.19
CA SER A 273 -10.69 3.68 34.27
C SER A 273 -9.25 3.94 33.83
N ASP A 274 -8.92 3.58 32.59
CA ASP A 274 -7.68 3.97 31.91
C ASP A 274 -8.03 4.32 30.46
N SER A 275 -7.63 3.52 29.48
CA SER A 275 -7.82 3.81 28.06
C SER A 275 -8.81 2.85 27.38
N VAL A 276 -9.42 3.29 26.28
CA VAL A 276 -10.30 2.46 25.44
C VAL A 276 -9.87 2.55 23.98
N SER A 277 -9.98 1.44 23.26
CA SER A 277 -9.69 1.38 21.82
C SER A 277 -11.00 1.32 21.04
N LEU A 278 -11.29 2.39 20.31
CA LEU A 278 -12.48 2.54 19.48
C LEU A 278 -12.19 2.01 18.07
N GLY A 279 -13.14 1.31 17.49
CA GLY A 279 -13.08 0.87 16.09
C GLY A 279 -14.38 1.18 15.34
N ALA A 280 -14.32 1.17 14.02
CA ALA A 280 -15.50 1.32 13.16
C ALA A 280 -15.84 0.00 12.49
N LYS A 281 -17.13 -0.33 12.42
CA LYS A 281 -17.64 -1.39 11.54
C LYS A 281 -18.57 -0.77 10.52
N THR A 282 -18.21 -0.91 9.25
CA THR A 282 -19.01 -0.44 8.10
C THR A 282 -19.46 -1.61 7.24
N ASN A 283 -20.55 -1.44 6.50
CA ASN A 283 -20.98 -2.37 5.46
C ASN A 283 -20.61 -1.90 4.03
N PHE A 284 -19.82 -0.83 3.93
CA PHE A 284 -19.32 -0.26 2.68
C PHE A 284 -17.85 0.16 2.83
N SER A 285 -17.16 0.35 1.71
CA SER A 285 -15.76 0.78 1.68
C SER A 285 -15.67 2.26 2.07
N ALA A 286 -15.28 2.52 3.31
CA ALA A 286 -15.03 3.86 3.80
C ALA A 286 -13.60 4.29 3.43
N ALA A 287 -13.45 5.53 2.97
CA ALA A 287 -12.15 6.14 2.73
C ALA A 287 -11.42 6.42 4.05
N TYR A 288 -12.15 6.93 5.06
CA TYR A 288 -11.66 7.19 6.40
C TYR A 288 -12.81 7.30 7.41
N VAL A 289 -12.47 7.33 8.70
CA VAL A 289 -13.42 7.60 9.80
C VAL A 289 -12.94 8.74 10.69
N THR A 290 -13.87 9.36 11.39
CA THR A 290 -13.61 10.26 12.53
C THR A 290 -14.38 9.77 13.74
N TYR A 291 -13.81 9.89 14.93
CA TYR A 291 -14.48 9.61 16.20
C TYR A 291 -14.78 10.92 16.91
N GLU A 292 -16.00 11.08 17.39
CA GLU A 292 -16.45 12.18 18.21
C GLU A 292 -16.68 11.67 19.63
N ILE A 293 -16.04 12.32 20.60
CA ILE A 293 -16.12 12.03 22.02
C ILE A 293 -16.67 13.28 22.70
N THR A 294 -17.81 13.13 23.37
CA THR A 294 -18.45 14.22 24.10
C THR A 294 -18.38 13.94 25.59
N SER A 295 -17.77 14.85 26.35
CA SER A 295 -17.69 14.78 27.81
C SER A 295 -18.41 15.96 28.48
N ARG A 296 -18.70 15.82 29.78
CA ARG A 296 -19.15 16.92 30.66
C ARG A 296 -20.52 17.51 30.26
N ASN A 297 -21.59 16.70 30.33
CA ASN A 297 -22.96 17.10 29.99
C ASN A 297 -23.08 17.83 28.63
N GLY A 298 -22.24 17.51 27.64
CA GLY A 298 -22.26 18.10 26.30
C GLY A 298 -21.33 19.31 26.07
N SER A 299 -20.54 19.72 27.06
CA SER A 299 -19.77 20.98 26.99
C SER A 299 -18.44 20.87 26.25
N LYS A 300 -17.82 19.68 26.22
CA LYS A 300 -16.53 19.43 25.56
C LYS A 300 -16.72 18.36 24.49
N ILE A 301 -16.52 18.76 23.24
CA ILE A 301 -16.56 17.86 22.07
C ILE A 301 -15.15 17.74 21.51
N PHE A 302 -14.63 16.53 21.48
CA PHE A 302 -13.37 16.19 20.85
C PHE A 302 -13.64 15.35 19.60
N ALA A 303 -13.15 15.79 18.45
CA ALA A 303 -13.21 15.02 17.21
C ALA A 303 -11.80 14.63 16.79
N THR A 304 -11.60 13.36 16.43
CA THR A 304 -10.33 12.91 15.86
C THR A 304 -10.16 13.47 14.46
N GLU A 305 -8.91 13.57 14.02
CA GLU A 305 -8.62 13.69 12.59
C GLU A 305 -9.04 12.44 11.81
N GLU A 306 -8.92 12.50 10.49
CA GLU A 306 -9.19 11.38 9.60
C GLU A 306 -8.30 10.18 9.94
N SER A 307 -8.94 9.05 10.22
CA SER A 307 -8.33 7.84 10.77
C SER A 307 -8.65 6.60 9.94
N ASP A 308 -7.87 5.54 10.16
CA ASP A 308 -8.02 4.24 9.50
C ASP A 308 -9.38 3.60 9.84
N PRO A 309 -10.28 3.40 8.85
CA PRO A 309 -11.59 2.78 9.08
C PRO A 309 -11.50 1.29 9.41
N TYR A 310 -10.34 0.67 9.19
CA TYR A 310 -10.06 -0.74 9.47
C TYR A 310 -9.14 -0.94 10.67
N GLY A 311 -8.72 0.17 11.30
CA GLY A 311 -7.86 0.19 12.48
C GLY A 311 -8.62 0.52 13.76
N GLN A 312 -7.87 0.76 14.83
CA GLN A 312 -8.40 1.23 16.10
C GLN A 312 -7.82 2.59 16.47
N TYR A 313 -8.64 3.42 17.10
CA TYR A 313 -8.24 4.69 17.71
C TYR A 313 -8.23 4.54 19.23
N LYS A 314 -7.10 4.83 19.87
CA LYS A 314 -6.98 4.76 21.32
C LYS A 314 -7.34 6.12 21.94
N TRP A 315 -8.41 6.14 22.75
CA TRP A 315 -8.75 7.30 23.57
C TRP A 315 -8.32 7.08 25.01
N THR A 316 -7.74 8.12 25.62
CA THR A 316 -7.35 8.15 27.02
C THR A 316 -8.02 9.36 27.70
N PRO A 317 -9.04 9.16 28.56
CA PRO A 317 -9.71 10.22 29.31
C PRO A 317 -8.76 11.01 30.21
N MET A 318 -9.03 12.31 30.31
CA MET A 318 -8.52 13.17 31.37
C MET A 318 -9.47 13.14 32.58
N LEU A 319 -8.97 13.49 33.77
CA LEU A 319 -9.71 13.61 35.02
C LEU A 319 -10.94 14.51 34.89
N GLU A 320 -10.85 15.52 34.03
CA GLU A 320 -11.93 16.46 33.73
C GLU A 320 -13.00 15.90 32.76
N ASP A 321 -12.74 14.73 32.18
CA ASP A 321 -13.71 13.95 31.41
C ASP A 321 -14.50 12.98 32.32
N ASN A 322 -14.13 12.86 33.61
CA ASN A 322 -14.86 12.00 34.56
C ASN A 322 -16.36 12.32 34.60
N GLY A 323 -17.15 11.26 34.69
CA GLY A 323 -18.60 11.31 34.58
C GLY A 323 -19.09 10.72 33.27
N ASP A 324 -20.24 11.19 32.81
CA ASP A 324 -20.89 10.63 31.64
C ASP A 324 -20.21 11.14 30.36
N VAL A 325 -19.89 10.19 29.48
CA VAL A 325 -19.25 10.43 28.18
C VAL A 325 -20.02 9.71 27.09
N SER A 326 -20.00 10.24 25.87
CA SER A 326 -20.60 9.56 24.72
C SER A 326 -19.66 9.52 23.54
N PHE A 327 -19.78 8.45 22.75
CA PHE A 327 -18.92 8.17 21.61
C PHE A 327 -19.74 7.98 20.36
N LYS A 328 -19.26 8.58 19.27
CA LYS A 328 -19.83 8.46 17.94
C LYS A 328 -18.73 8.27 16.92
N VAL A 329 -18.99 7.47 15.89
CA VAL A 329 -18.09 7.33 14.74
C VAL A 329 -18.81 7.76 13.48
N THR A 330 -18.09 8.46 12.61
CA THR A 330 -18.56 8.88 11.29
C THR A 330 -17.61 8.32 10.25
N ALA A 331 -18.11 7.50 9.34
CA ALA A 331 -17.37 7.00 8.18
C ALA A 331 -17.65 7.86 6.97
N TYR A 332 -16.62 8.08 6.14
CA TYR A 332 -16.72 8.88 4.93
C TYR A 332 -16.47 7.99 3.71
N ASP A 333 -17.32 8.11 2.69
CA ASP A 333 -17.10 7.41 1.41
C ASP A 333 -16.02 8.11 0.56
N HIS A 334 -15.74 7.58 -0.63
CA HIS A 334 -14.71 8.12 -1.51
C HIS A 334 -15.09 9.49 -2.12
N SER A 335 -16.38 9.83 -2.09
CA SER A 335 -16.88 11.12 -2.53
C SER A 335 -16.76 12.18 -1.42
N GLY A 336 -16.58 11.77 -0.17
CA GLY A 336 -16.56 12.62 1.02
C GLY A 336 -17.91 12.71 1.73
N ASN A 337 -18.89 11.88 1.36
CA ASN A 337 -20.19 11.85 2.05
C ASN A 337 -20.03 11.16 3.40
N ALA A 338 -20.64 11.74 4.43
CA ALA A 338 -20.52 11.30 5.81
C ALA A 338 -21.69 10.40 6.25
N TYR A 339 -21.38 9.33 6.99
CA TYR A 339 -22.34 8.36 7.53
C TYR A 339 -22.01 8.11 9.00
N SER A 340 -22.92 8.45 9.92
CA SER A 340 -22.67 8.38 11.36
C SER A 340 -23.34 7.19 12.04
N SER A 341 -22.77 6.75 13.17
CA SER A 341 -23.36 5.73 14.04
C SER A 341 -24.40 6.32 15.01
N PRO A 342 -25.52 5.62 15.28
CA PRO A 342 -26.04 4.51 14.51
C PRO A 342 -26.78 5.08 13.29
N SER A 343 -26.54 4.46 12.14
CA SER A 343 -27.23 4.86 10.92
C SER A 343 -28.68 4.34 10.98
N VAL A 344 -29.64 5.17 11.41
CA VAL A 344 -31.06 4.83 11.28
C VAL A 344 -31.48 5.04 9.82
N ALA A 345 -31.67 3.95 9.09
CA ALA A 345 -32.34 3.94 7.79
C ALA A 345 -33.78 3.42 7.93
N THR A 346 -34.57 3.99 8.85
CA THR A 346 -36.05 3.87 8.81
C THR A 346 -36.67 5.15 9.38
N SER A 347 -37.67 5.67 8.68
CA SER A 347 -38.49 6.81 9.10
C SER A 347 -39.39 6.44 10.29
N ALA A 348 -38.82 6.13 11.46
CA ALA A 348 -39.59 5.85 12.68
C ALA A 348 -38.78 5.87 13.99
N SER A 349 -37.53 6.36 14.02
CA SER A 349 -36.82 6.55 15.30
C SER A 349 -36.79 8.02 15.70
N ILE A 350 -37.37 8.32 16.86
CA ILE A 350 -37.46 9.65 17.48
C ILE A 350 -36.14 10.02 18.20
N TYR A 351 -35.07 9.21 18.06
CA TYR A 351 -33.74 9.50 18.63
C TYR A 351 -32.65 9.55 17.56
N PRO A 352 -32.34 10.73 16.99
CA PRO A 352 -31.19 10.95 16.11
C PRO A 352 -29.81 10.89 16.82
N ASP A 353 -29.79 10.64 18.15
CA ASP A 353 -28.64 10.84 19.06
C ASP A 353 -28.05 9.55 19.70
N SER A 354 -28.09 8.39 19.05
CA SER A 354 -27.67 7.14 19.72
C SER A 354 -26.14 6.92 19.76
N ALA A 355 -25.40 7.95 20.17
CA ALA A 355 -24.02 7.81 20.62
C ALA A 355 -23.96 6.75 21.75
N VAL A 356 -22.92 5.92 21.74
CA VAL A 356 -22.72 4.92 22.81
C VAL A 356 -22.31 5.67 24.06
N LYS A 357 -23.08 5.55 25.13
CA LYS A 357 -22.80 6.24 26.40
C LYS A 357 -21.97 5.34 27.29
N ALA A 358 -20.99 5.92 27.96
CA ALA A 358 -20.15 5.26 28.92
C ALA A 358 -19.88 6.21 30.08
N ARG A 359 -19.13 5.74 31.08
CA ARG A 359 -18.70 6.55 32.21
C ARG A 359 -17.19 6.56 32.32
N ALA A 360 -16.56 7.73 32.22
CA ALA A 360 -15.15 7.87 32.58
C ALA A 360 -15.02 7.97 34.10
N GLN A 361 -14.15 7.14 34.67
CA GLN A 361 -13.81 7.15 36.08
C GLN A 361 -12.32 6.87 36.23
N VAL A 362 -11.53 7.90 35.96
CA VAL A 362 -10.08 7.89 36.16
C VAL A 362 -9.70 8.59 37.44
N GLU A 363 -8.69 8.05 38.11
CA GLU A 363 -8.05 8.71 39.24
C GLU A 363 -7.04 9.74 38.76
N ARG A 364 -6.73 10.72 39.62
CA ARG A 364 -5.68 11.70 39.33
C ARG A 364 -4.34 10.99 39.20
N ARG A 365 -3.68 11.15 38.06
CA ARG A 365 -2.31 10.68 37.81
C ARG A 365 -1.39 11.88 37.64
N LEU A 366 -0.25 11.85 38.35
CA LEU A 366 0.84 12.80 38.18
C LEU A 366 2.17 12.07 38.39
N GLU A 367 2.97 12.03 37.35
CA GLU A 367 4.28 11.39 37.35
C GLU A 367 5.32 12.31 36.73
N LEU A 368 6.50 12.37 37.32
CA LEU A 368 7.67 12.90 36.63
C LEU A 368 8.18 11.83 35.65
N ARG A 369 8.49 12.25 34.43
CA ARG A 369 9.15 11.46 33.40
C ARG A 369 10.45 12.14 32.96
N GLY A 370 11.31 11.39 32.28
CA GLY A 370 12.60 11.87 31.76
C GLY A 370 13.83 11.29 32.46
N VAL A 371 13.63 10.67 33.63
CA VAL A 371 14.65 9.95 34.42
C VAL A 371 14.02 8.71 35.06
N LYS A 372 14.86 7.77 35.49
CA LYS A 372 14.49 6.55 36.22
C LYS A 372 15.13 6.54 37.62
N PRO A 373 14.54 5.82 38.59
CA PRO A 373 15.15 5.65 39.90
C PRO A 373 16.57 5.06 39.80
N GLY A 374 17.53 5.72 40.44
CA GLY A 374 18.94 5.34 40.45
C GLY A 374 19.78 5.92 39.30
N ASP A 375 19.17 6.70 38.39
CA ASP A 375 19.93 7.31 37.29
C ASP A 375 21.03 8.23 37.84
N ALA A 376 22.21 8.13 37.23
CA ALA A 376 23.24 9.16 37.33
C ALA A 376 23.00 10.17 36.21
N VAL A 377 22.50 11.36 36.54
CA VAL A 377 22.18 12.42 35.57
C VAL A 377 23.47 13.10 35.14
N ASP A 378 24.18 12.44 34.23
CA ASP A 378 25.49 12.82 33.74
C ASP A 378 25.44 13.41 32.31
N LYS A 379 24.24 13.59 31.78
CA LYS A 379 23.95 14.17 30.46
C LYS A 379 22.64 14.94 30.53
N PRO A 380 22.37 15.87 29.60
CA PRO A 380 21.10 16.56 29.52
C PRO A 380 19.93 15.59 29.47
N VAL A 381 18.96 15.78 30.35
CA VAL A 381 17.70 15.06 30.37
C VAL A 381 16.56 16.02 30.11
N THR A 382 15.52 15.56 29.42
CA THR A 382 14.28 16.32 29.29
C THR A 382 13.30 15.76 30.30
N LEU A 383 12.97 16.56 31.30
CA LEU A 383 11.98 16.25 32.32
C LEU A 383 10.61 16.72 31.84
N TRP A 384 9.56 15.92 32.07
CA TRP A 384 8.19 16.37 31.84
C TRP A 384 7.23 15.74 32.85
N ALA A 385 6.13 16.44 33.12
CA ALA A 385 5.05 15.92 33.94
C ALA A 385 4.06 15.14 33.04
N ASP A 386 3.93 13.83 33.27
CA ASP A 386 2.85 12.99 32.75
C ASP A 386 1.67 13.08 33.71
N ARG A 387 0.54 13.55 33.20
CA ARG A 387 -0.64 13.88 33.98
C ARG A 387 -1.90 13.72 33.16
N ASN A 388 -3.00 13.45 33.82
CA ASN A 388 -4.31 13.35 33.19
C ASN A 388 -5.26 14.50 33.58
N PHE A 389 -4.78 15.65 34.06
CA PHE A 389 -5.65 16.75 34.46
C PHE A 389 -5.02 18.09 34.13
N ASP A 390 -5.87 19.10 33.96
CA ASP A 390 -5.43 20.44 33.61
C ASP A 390 -4.74 21.18 34.74
N VAL A 391 -3.67 21.91 34.38
CA VAL A 391 -2.82 22.66 35.32
C VAL A 391 -2.59 24.08 34.85
N SER A 392 -2.44 24.99 35.80
CA SER A 392 -2.00 26.36 35.56
C SER A 392 -0.49 26.53 35.72
N ARG A 393 0.15 25.66 36.52
CA ARG A 393 1.58 25.71 36.82
C ARG A 393 2.15 24.33 37.12
N THR A 394 3.43 24.15 36.77
CA THR A 394 4.28 22.99 37.04
C THR A 394 5.62 23.49 37.53
N ASP A 395 5.98 23.10 38.74
CA ASP A 395 7.30 23.28 39.33
C ASP A 395 8.06 21.96 39.26
N TYR A 396 9.21 21.95 38.59
CA TYR A 396 10.18 20.88 38.67
C TYR A 396 11.05 21.11 39.89
N ILE A 397 11.04 20.18 40.83
CA ILE A 397 11.65 20.33 42.15
C ILE A 397 12.78 19.32 42.30
N LEU A 398 13.90 19.79 42.84
CA LEU A 398 14.99 18.97 43.34
C LEU A 398 14.98 19.07 44.87
N ARG A 399 14.97 17.93 45.56
CA ARG A 399 15.04 17.86 47.03
C ARG A 399 16.27 17.10 47.47
N ASP A 400 17.04 17.68 48.38
CA ASP A 400 18.25 17.07 48.93
C ASP A 400 17.86 15.88 49.81
N MET A 401 18.43 14.70 49.54
CA MET A 401 18.09 13.46 50.27
C MET A 401 18.59 13.44 51.72
N ASN A 402 19.58 14.25 52.07
CA ASN A 402 20.16 14.31 53.41
C ASN A 402 19.49 15.38 54.27
N THR A 403 19.19 16.54 53.68
CA THR A 403 18.65 17.70 54.43
C THR A 403 17.15 17.90 54.26
N GLY A 404 16.56 17.31 53.21
CA GLY A 404 15.16 17.54 52.83
C GLY A 404 14.89 18.92 52.23
N ALA A 405 15.94 19.75 52.01
CA ALA A 405 15.79 21.08 51.44
C ALA A 405 15.35 21.00 49.97
N GLU A 406 14.33 21.79 49.60
CA GLU A 406 13.81 21.86 48.25
C GLU A 406 14.34 23.07 47.48
N GLN A 407 14.59 22.87 46.18
CA GLN A 407 14.82 23.94 45.23
C GLN A 407 13.94 23.73 43.99
N ILE A 408 13.36 24.82 43.48
CA ILE A 408 12.62 24.81 42.21
C ILE A 408 13.62 25.01 41.08
N LEU A 409 13.77 24.00 40.23
CA LEU A 409 14.63 24.06 39.03
C LEU A 409 13.99 24.91 37.93
N LYS A 410 12.67 24.76 37.74
CA LYS A 410 11.91 25.50 36.73
C LYS A 410 10.43 25.53 37.09
N SER A 411 9.79 26.68 36.86
CA SER A 411 8.33 26.84 36.84
C SER A 411 7.86 27.10 35.41
N THR A 412 6.85 26.36 34.96
CA THR A 412 6.21 26.51 33.63
C THR A 412 4.75 26.04 33.66
N GLY A 413 4.04 26.05 32.53
CA GLY A 413 2.73 25.41 32.35
C GLY A 413 2.88 23.94 31.94
N TYR A 414 2.65 23.65 30.66
CA TYR A 414 2.73 22.30 30.09
C TYR A 414 4.10 21.93 29.51
N GLU A 415 5.05 22.87 29.49
CA GLU A 415 6.33 22.67 28.83
C GLU A 415 7.18 21.63 29.57
N SER A 416 7.87 20.81 28.80
CA SER A 416 8.99 20.01 29.31
C SER A 416 10.17 20.91 29.68
N PHE A 417 10.97 20.46 30.62
CA PHE A 417 12.17 21.17 31.09
C PHE A 417 13.42 20.37 30.76
N LYS A 418 14.30 20.93 29.92
CA LYS A 418 15.63 20.34 29.68
C LYS A 418 16.57 20.74 30.80
N TRP A 419 17.10 19.74 31.51
CA TRP A 419 17.95 19.91 32.68
C TRP A 419 19.30 19.25 32.47
N PHE A 420 20.38 19.98 32.78
CA PHE A 420 21.73 19.45 32.80
C PHE A 420 22.43 19.92 34.09
N PRO A 421 22.43 19.11 35.16
CA PRO A 421 22.90 19.54 36.47
C PRO A 421 24.40 19.79 36.51
N GLY A 422 24.79 20.91 37.12
CA GLY A 422 26.18 21.30 37.28
C GLY A 422 26.90 20.63 38.47
N PRO A 423 28.23 20.80 38.56
CA PRO A 423 29.06 20.27 39.63
C PRO A 423 28.63 20.66 41.05
N GLU A 424 28.03 21.84 41.20
CA GLU A 424 27.51 22.37 42.47
C GLU A 424 26.38 21.50 43.06
N LEU A 425 25.69 20.73 42.21
CA LEU A 425 24.64 19.80 42.62
C LEU A 425 25.18 18.39 42.86
N LYS A 426 26.48 18.16 43.02
CA LYS A 426 27.04 16.81 43.27
C LYS A 426 26.38 16.13 44.47
N GLY A 427 25.81 14.95 44.29
CA GLY A 427 25.18 14.19 45.37
C GLY A 427 23.95 13.39 44.95
N GLY A 428 23.22 12.87 45.94
CA GLY A 428 21.93 12.18 45.76
C GLY A 428 20.76 13.14 45.95
N TRP A 429 19.76 13.03 45.08
CA TRP A 429 18.60 13.94 45.04
C TRP A 429 17.30 13.19 44.77
N GLU A 430 16.21 13.74 45.28
CA GLU A 430 14.85 13.41 44.85
C GLU A 430 14.39 14.43 43.80
N LEU A 431 14.02 13.96 42.62
CA LEU A 431 13.35 14.77 41.61
C LEU A 431 11.84 14.54 41.68
N MET A 432 11.06 15.61 41.64
CA MET A 432 9.60 15.52 41.58
C MET A 432 9.00 16.69 40.84
N VAL A 433 7.72 16.58 40.50
CA VAL A 433 6.93 17.72 40.02
C VAL A 433 5.86 18.07 41.03
N ARG A 434 5.72 19.37 41.32
CA ARG A 434 4.58 19.94 42.03
C ARG A 434 3.77 20.74 41.02
N VAL A 435 2.50 20.44 40.87
CA VAL A 435 1.61 21.13 39.92
C VAL A 435 0.50 21.83 40.66
N THR A 436 0.07 22.97 40.12
CA THR A 436 -1.13 23.67 40.58
C THR A 436 -2.22 23.50 39.53
N ASP A 437 -3.37 22.96 39.90
CA ASP A 437 -4.51 22.80 39.01
C ASP A 437 -5.12 24.18 38.64
N THR A 438 -6.09 24.18 37.73
CA THR A 438 -6.76 25.42 37.30
C THR A 438 -7.63 26.07 38.38
N ARG A 439 -7.85 25.40 39.52
CA ARG A 439 -8.57 25.91 40.70
C ARG A 439 -7.64 26.32 41.83
N GLY A 440 -6.31 26.25 41.63
CA GLY A 440 -5.31 26.62 42.62
C GLY A 440 -4.90 25.51 43.60
N ALA A 441 -5.43 24.29 43.47
CA ALA A 441 -5.02 23.17 44.32
C ALA A 441 -3.67 22.60 43.86
N SER A 442 -2.79 22.28 44.81
CA SER A 442 -1.45 21.77 44.51
C SER A 442 -1.33 20.26 44.73
N TYR A 443 -0.59 19.59 43.86
CA TYR A 443 -0.36 18.14 43.88
C TYR A 443 1.10 17.84 43.58
N GLU A 444 1.65 16.78 44.20
CA GLU A 444 3.02 16.33 43.99
C GLU A 444 3.06 14.93 43.38
N SER A 445 4.02 14.69 42.49
CA SER A 445 4.34 13.34 42.05
C SER A 445 5.08 12.57 43.15
N MET A 446 5.12 11.25 43.04
CA MET A 446 6.14 10.47 43.77
C MET A 446 7.54 10.94 43.37
N PRO A 447 8.49 11.07 44.31
CA PRO A 447 9.86 11.45 44.00
C PRO A 447 10.60 10.32 43.27
N ILE A 448 11.53 10.70 42.40
CA ILE A 448 12.47 9.81 41.72
C ILE A 448 13.87 10.10 42.25
N ASN A 449 14.49 9.09 42.86
CA ASN A 449 15.85 9.21 43.37
C ASN A 449 16.85 9.18 42.21
N VAL A 450 17.73 10.18 42.14
CA VAL A 450 18.80 10.28 41.15
C VAL A 450 20.10 10.68 41.83
N SER A 451 21.22 10.51 41.12
CA SER A 451 22.52 11.05 41.54
C SER A 451 23.05 12.01 40.48
N VAL A 452 23.73 13.05 40.94
CA VAL A 452 24.48 13.98 40.09
C VAL A 452 25.96 13.71 40.32
N PRO A 453 26.72 13.22 39.32
CA PRO A 453 28.14 12.88 39.49
C PRO A 453 29.02 14.06 39.89
N GLY A 454 28.61 15.27 39.49
CA GLY A 454 29.32 16.51 39.76
C GLY A 454 30.54 16.75 38.87
N THR A 455 30.66 16.02 37.76
CA THR A 455 31.74 16.21 36.79
C THR A 455 31.37 17.31 35.80
N PRO A 456 32.24 18.33 35.60
CA PRO A 456 32.10 19.28 34.50
C PRO A 456 32.06 18.54 33.16
N LYS A 457 31.07 18.88 32.33
CA LYS A 457 30.85 18.25 31.04
C LYS A 457 30.46 19.29 29.99
N LEU A 458 30.90 19.00 28.78
CA LEU A 458 30.59 19.72 27.57
C LEU A 458 30.10 18.70 26.55
N LEU A 459 29.05 19.03 25.81
CA LEU A 459 28.51 18.18 24.76
C LEU A 459 28.35 18.98 23.48
N LEU A 460 28.75 18.38 22.36
CA LEU A 460 28.58 19.02 21.06
C LEU A 460 27.11 18.95 20.62
N SER A 461 26.64 20.02 19.97
CA SER A 461 25.30 20.13 19.42
C SER A 461 25.35 20.86 18.06
N GLY A 462 24.45 20.51 17.14
CA GLY A 462 24.40 21.11 15.79
C GLY A 462 25.11 20.31 14.71
N VAL A 463 26.02 19.40 15.08
CA VAL A 463 26.49 18.32 14.21
C VAL A 463 26.32 16.97 14.89
N GLY A 464 26.08 15.93 14.08
CA GLY A 464 25.87 14.57 14.57
C GLY A 464 26.89 13.56 14.03
N PRO A 465 26.99 12.37 14.66
CA PRO A 465 27.87 11.31 14.21
C PRO A 465 27.57 10.91 12.76
N ASN A 466 28.63 10.68 11.97
CA ASN A 466 28.56 10.29 10.56
C ASN A 466 27.85 11.31 9.65
N GLN A 467 27.60 12.53 10.13
CA GLN A 467 27.10 13.60 9.29
C GLN A 467 28.11 13.94 8.19
N VAL A 468 27.61 14.21 6.99
CA VAL A 468 28.43 14.75 5.91
C VAL A 468 28.16 16.23 5.73
N ILE A 469 29.14 17.04 6.13
CA ILE A 469 29.10 18.50 6.00
C ILE A 469 29.50 18.86 4.57
N THR A 470 28.56 19.45 3.84
CA THR A 470 28.73 19.86 2.42
C THR A 470 28.61 21.36 2.20
N GLY A 471 28.33 22.11 3.27
CA GLY A 471 28.16 23.56 3.28
C GLY A 471 28.17 24.09 4.70
N GLN A 472 27.76 25.35 4.88
CA GLN A 472 27.75 25.97 6.20
C GLN A 472 26.87 25.20 7.19
N VAL A 473 27.41 24.95 8.39
CA VAL A 473 26.68 24.35 9.52
C VAL A 473 26.76 25.24 10.74
N LYS A 474 25.73 25.12 11.58
CA LYS A 474 25.62 25.81 12.88
C LYS A 474 26.21 24.91 13.97
N LEU A 475 27.10 25.46 14.78
CA LEU A 475 27.78 24.79 15.87
C LEU A 475 27.32 25.36 17.20
N LYS A 476 26.97 24.47 18.12
CA LYS A 476 26.51 24.78 19.47
C LYS A 476 27.09 23.77 20.45
N VAL A 477 27.00 24.09 21.73
CA VAL A 477 27.30 23.16 22.81
C VAL A 477 26.21 23.15 23.85
N GLN A 478 26.17 22.09 24.65
CA GLN A 478 25.46 22.04 25.91
C GLN A 478 26.48 21.79 27.00
N SER A 479 26.51 22.62 28.04
CA SER A 479 27.42 22.44 29.18
C SER A 479 26.64 22.50 30.48
N ASN A 480 27.13 21.78 31.48
CA ASN A 480 26.62 21.85 32.85
C ASN A 480 27.45 22.79 33.74
N VAL A 481 28.41 23.52 33.17
CA VAL A 481 29.12 24.61 33.85
C VAL A 481 28.97 25.89 33.05
N ALA A 482 29.05 27.03 33.74
CA ALA A 482 29.17 28.31 33.06
C ALA A 482 30.55 28.38 32.38
N LEU A 483 30.56 28.70 31.09
CA LEU A 483 31.76 28.76 30.28
C LEU A 483 32.17 30.21 30.04
N ASP A 484 33.46 30.49 30.16
CA ASP A 484 34.08 31.79 29.88
C ASP A 484 34.37 31.99 28.38
N SER A 485 34.60 30.88 27.65
CA SER A 485 34.81 30.88 26.20
C SER A 485 34.58 29.49 25.61
N ILE A 486 34.43 29.41 24.30
CA ILE A 486 34.29 28.16 23.55
C ILE A 486 35.16 28.19 22.29
N SER A 487 35.73 27.05 21.93
CA SER A 487 36.34 26.82 20.62
C SER A 487 35.86 25.49 20.05
N PHE A 488 35.68 25.43 18.74
CA PHE A 488 35.36 24.22 17.99
C PHE A 488 36.55 23.88 17.11
N ALA A 489 36.87 22.60 17.00
CA ALA A 489 37.97 22.14 16.19
C ALA A 489 37.63 20.87 15.41
N LEU A 490 38.23 20.75 14.23
CA LEU A 490 38.38 19.48 13.53
C LEU A 490 39.68 18.81 14.01
N VAL A 491 39.57 17.54 14.38
CA VAL A 491 40.68 16.71 14.83
C VAL A 491 40.86 15.57 13.83
N ASN A 492 42.05 15.46 13.25
CA ASN A 492 42.36 14.41 12.31
C ASN A 492 42.41 13.06 13.06
N PRO A 493 41.60 12.06 12.68
CA PRO A 493 41.49 10.81 13.45
C PRO A 493 42.76 9.94 13.41
N THR A 494 43.66 10.16 12.45
CA THR A 494 44.90 9.39 12.30
C THR A 494 46.10 10.06 12.96
N THR A 495 46.25 11.37 12.78
CA THR A 495 47.42 12.13 13.26
C THR A 495 47.17 12.84 14.59
N GLY A 496 45.90 13.01 14.99
CA GLY A 496 45.52 13.84 16.15
C GLY A 496 45.68 15.34 15.92
N THR A 497 46.08 15.78 14.73
CA THR A 497 46.25 17.21 14.41
C THR A 497 44.93 17.95 14.59
N ARG A 498 44.96 19.05 15.35
CA ARG A 498 43.78 19.84 15.72
C ARG A 498 43.77 21.19 14.98
N MET A 499 42.64 21.51 14.36
CA MET A 499 42.41 22.75 13.63
C MET A 499 41.19 23.47 14.20
N VAL A 500 41.38 24.65 14.80
CA VAL A 500 40.27 25.46 15.31
C VAL A 500 39.54 26.12 14.15
N ILE A 501 38.22 25.93 14.10
CA ILE A 501 37.37 26.38 12.98
C ILE A 501 36.41 27.50 13.37
N ALA A 502 36.07 27.61 14.67
CA ALA A 502 35.20 28.63 15.21
C ALA A 502 35.41 28.75 16.72
N GLY A 503 34.98 29.86 17.31
CA GLY A 503 35.04 30.06 18.76
C GLY A 503 34.96 31.53 19.14
N GLY A 504 34.76 31.78 20.44
CA GLY A 504 34.65 33.12 20.99
C GLY A 504 34.36 33.10 22.49
N ILE A 505 34.24 34.30 23.06
CA ILE A 505 34.00 34.50 24.51
C ILE A 505 32.55 34.20 24.92
N ASP A 506 31.59 34.32 24.00
CA ASP A 506 30.21 33.94 24.28
C ASP A 506 30.04 32.45 23.99
N ALA A 507 30.13 31.64 25.04
CA ALA A 507 30.04 30.19 24.91
C ALA A 507 28.62 29.67 24.60
N LEU A 508 27.58 30.51 24.77
CA LEU A 508 26.19 30.17 24.48
C LEU A 508 25.74 30.65 23.07
N ALA A 509 26.57 31.45 22.40
CA ALA A 509 26.33 31.89 21.02
C ALA A 509 26.31 30.70 20.03
N GLU A 510 25.56 30.89 18.94
CA GLU A 510 25.62 30.00 17.79
C GLU A 510 26.79 30.40 16.90
N TYR A 511 27.73 29.47 16.71
CA TYR A 511 28.85 29.65 15.79
C TYR A 511 28.54 28.99 14.46
N SER A 512 29.24 29.39 13.40
CA SER A 512 29.11 28.79 12.08
C SER A 512 30.45 28.29 11.59
N TYR A 513 30.43 27.13 10.95
CA TYR A 513 31.58 26.60 10.23
C TYR A 513 31.19 26.44 8.75
N THR A 514 31.98 27.06 7.88
CA THR A 514 31.87 26.90 6.43
C THR A 514 33.12 26.18 5.95
N PRO A 515 33.01 24.93 5.47
CA PRO A 515 34.17 24.17 5.01
C PRO A 515 34.91 24.81 3.85
N ALA A 516 36.24 24.86 3.95
CA ALA A 516 37.14 25.16 2.84
C ALA A 516 37.54 23.87 2.11
N SER A 517 38.01 23.99 0.86
CA SER A 517 38.41 22.83 0.06
C SER A 517 39.51 21.97 0.73
N VAL A 518 40.39 22.61 1.51
CA VAL A 518 41.47 21.95 2.26
C VAL A 518 40.96 21.11 3.44
N ASP A 519 39.72 21.33 3.88
CA ASP A 519 39.11 20.61 5.00
C ASP A 519 38.52 19.26 4.57
N GLY A 520 38.64 18.85 3.31
CA GLY A 520 38.06 17.61 2.80
C GLY A 520 38.62 16.36 3.49
N GLY A 521 37.73 15.48 3.96
CA GLY A 521 38.10 14.20 4.56
C GLY A 521 37.30 13.81 5.80
N SER A 522 37.74 12.75 6.47
CA SER A 522 37.17 12.28 7.74
C SER A 522 37.80 13.02 8.91
N TRP A 523 36.94 13.51 9.81
CA TRP A 523 37.33 14.29 10.98
C TRP A 523 36.55 13.87 12.21
N ASN A 524 37.11 14.13 13.38
CA ASN A 524 36.34 14.23 14.61
C ASN A 524 36.11 15.72 14.90
N MET A 525 34.87 16.11 15.19
CA MET A 525 34.59 17.44 15.71
C MET A 525 34.57 17.41 17.23
N GLU A 526 35.26 18.37 17.83
CA GLU A 526 35.36 18.52 19.28
C GLU A 526 35.17 20.01 19.63
N ALA A 527 34.48 20.28 20.73
CA ALA A 527 34.45 21.59 21.35
C ALA A 527 35.33 21.60 22.60
N THR A 528 36.00 22.72 22.86
CA THR A 528 36.79 22.96 24.08
C THR A 528 36.33 24.28 24.68
N GLY A 529 35.76 24.20 25.88
CA GLY A 529 35.33 25.36 26.67
C GLY A 529 36.30 25.65 27.81
N THR A 530 36.47 26.93 28.14
CA THR A 530 37.16 27.34 29.37
C THR A 530 36.15 27.72 30.44
N TYR A 531 36.42 27.41 31.70
CA TYR A 531 35.57 27.75 32.83
C TYR A 531 36.42 27.99 34.09
N ASP A 532 35.81 28.50 35.16
CA ASP A 532 36.44 28.71 36.47
C ASP A 532 37.79 29.44 36.37
N SER A 533 37.88 30.50 35.56
CA SER A 533 39.11 31.30 35.41
C SER A 533 40.32 30.48 34.92
N GLY A 534 40.12 29.62 33.92
CA GLY A 534 41.20 29.02 33.13
C GLY A 534 41.27 27.50 33.10
N LYS A 535 40.33 26.77 33.73
CA LYS A 535 40.20 25.33 33.54
C LYS A 535 39.60 25.05 32.16
N ALA A 536 39.99 23.94 31.55
CA ALA A 536 39.46 23.51 30.25
C ALA A 536 38.57 22.27 30.41
N ILE A 537 37.49 22.21 29.63
CA ILE A 537 36.70 21.00 29.40
C ILE A 537 36.52 20.76 27.90
N THR A 538 36.51 19.50 27.51
CA THR A 538 36.31 19.08 26.12
C THR A 538 35.00 18.31 25.98
N SER A 539 34.40 18.38 24.79
CA SER A 539 33.26 17.55 24.43
C SER A 539 33.68 16.14 24.05
N GLU A 540 32.70 15.29 23.77
CA GLU A 540 32.93 14.08 22.98
C GLU A 540 33.53 14.42 21.60
N MET A 541 34.27 13.47 21.04
CA MET A 541 34.72 13.52 19.65
C MET A 541 33.61 12.97 18.76
N VAL A 542 32.97 13.82 17.97
CA VAL A 542 31.89 13.43 17.06
C VAL A 542 32.48 13.14 15.67
N PRO A 543 32.48 11.88 15.20
CA PRO A 543 33.02 11.55 13.88
C PRO A 543 32.11 12.12 12.79
N LEU A 544 32.69 12.74 11.77
CA LEU A 544 31.98 13.28 10.62
C LEU A 544 32.86 13.31 9.38
N THR A 545 32.25 13.58 8.23
CA THR A 545 32.97 13.78 6.97
C THR A 545 32.72 15.19 6.45
N VAL A 546 33.78 15.88 6.05
CA VAL A 546 33.69 17.12 5.30
C VAL A 546 33.88 16.79 3.83
N TYR A 547 32.87 17.12 3.02
CA TYR A 547 32.89 16.90 1.58
C TYR A 547 32.60 18.21 0.84
N THR A 548 33.63 18.78 0.24
CA THR A 548 33.57 20.03 -0.53
C THR A 548 33.54 19.82 -2.03
N GLY A 549 33.49 18.55 -2.47
CA GLY A 549 33.32 18.19 -3.86
C GLY A 549 31.92 18.53 -4.37
N LYS A 550 31.72 18.36 -5.67
CA LYS A 550 30.40 18.50 -6.28
C LYS A 550 29.45 17.45 -5.69
N ILE A 551 28.28 17.90 -5.26
CA ILE A 551 27.17 17.04 -4.88
C ILE A 551 26.08 17.07 -5.94
N TYR A 552 25.36 15.98 -6.05
CA TYR A 552 24.24 15.84 -6.97
C TYR A 552 22.93 15.80 -6.21
N THR A 553 21.93 16.50 -6.74
CA THR A 553 20.56 16.50 -6.22
C THR A 553 19.69 15.56 -7.07
N PRO A 554 18.54 15.11 -6.55
CA PRO A 554 17.58 14.34 -7.33
C PRO A 554 17.30 14.98 -8.71
N VAL A 555 17.13 14.13 -9.72
CA VAL A 555 16.94 14.54 -11.12
C VAL A 555 15.63 13.98 -11.69
N PRO A 556 15.05 14.64 -12.70
CA PRO A 556 13.93 14.08 -13.44
C PRO A 556 14.38 12.90 -14.32
N ILE A 557 13.56 11.86 -14.40
CA ILE A 557 13.81 10.71 -15.31
C ILE A 557 13.00 10.78 -16.59
N ILE A 558 11.98 11.65 -16.62
CA ILE A 558 11.06 11.87 -17.73
C ILE A 558 10.40 13.25 -17.54
N GLU A 559 9.90 13.83 -18.63
CA GLU A 559 9.05 15.01 -18.58
C GLU A 559 7.80 14.74 -17.71
N LYS A 560 7.43 15.73 -16.90
CA LYS A 560 6.39 15.59 -15.87
C LYS A 560 5.03 15.15 -16.42
N ASP A 561 4.65 15.67 -17.59
CA ASP A 561 3.40 15.38 -18.29
C ASP A 561 3.35 13.95 -18.87
N LYS A 562 4.51 13.38 -19.22
CA LYS A 562 4.65 12.00 -19.69
C LYS A 562 4.72 10.97 -18.56
N PHE A 563 5.06 11.39 -17.34
CA PHE A 563 5.24 10.47 -16.20
C PHE A 563 3.99 9.64 -15.90
N LEU A 564 2.81 10.26 -15.95
CA LEU A 564 1.55 9.57 -15.66
C LEU A 564 1.34 8.39 -16.60
N GLY A 565 1.50 8.59 -17.91
CA GLY A 565 1.35 7.52 -18.90
C GLY A 565 2.33 6.35 -18.68
N MET A 566 3.59 6.67 -18.37
CA MET A 566 4.60 5.65 -18.04
C MET A 566 4.22 4.86 -16.77
N ALA A 567 3.89 5.55 -15.69
CA ALA A 567 3.52 4.94 -14.42
C ALA A 567 2.23 4.12 -14.53
N SER A 568 1.22 4.61 -15.26
CA SER A 568 -0.02 3.89 -15.53
C SER A 568 0.22 2.59 -16.28
N GLN A 569 1.03 2.60 -17.34
CA GLN A 569 1.35 1.39 -18.09
C GLN A 569 2.09 0.36 -17.22
N MET A 570 3.07 0.80 -16.43
CA MET A 570 3.80 -0.07 -15.51
C MET A 570 2.86 -0.64 -14.42
N GLY A 571 1.97 0.19 -13.88
CA GLY A 571 0.96 -0.19 -12.90
C GLY A 571 0.01 -1.26 -13.44
N GLN A 572 -0.52 -1.09 -14.66
CA GLN A 572 -1.42 -2.03 -15.31
C GLN A 572 -0.72 -3.36 -15.63
N ASN A 573 0.49 -3.31 -16.18
CA ASN A 573 1.28 -4.52 -16.41
C ASN A 573 1.53 -5.27 -15.09
N SER A 574 1.87 -4.53 -14.03
CA SER A 574 2.04 -5.12 -12.71
C SER A 574 0.75 -5.71 -12.15
N GLN A 575 -0.40 -5.04 -12.32
CA GLN A 575 -1.69 -5.54 -11.86
C GLN A 575 -2.04 -6.87 -12.52
N GLN A 576 -1.77 -7.02 -13.82
CA GLN A 576 -2.00 -8.27 -14.55
C GLN A 576 -1.18 -9.42 -13.96
N MET A 577 0.08 -9.16 -13.61
CA MET A 577 0.99 -10.17 -13.07
C MET A 577 0.74 -10.50 -11.60
N THR A 578 0.40 -9.50 -10.77
CA THR A 578 0.39 -9.66 -9.30
C THR A 578 -0.97 -9.51 -8.65
N GLY A 579 -1.95 -8.94 -9.37
CA GLY A 579 -3.25 -8.57 -8.81
C GLY A 579 -3.24 -7.30 -7.96
N MET A 580 -2.12 -6.59 -7.85
CA MET A 580 -2.03 -5.33 -7.11
C MET A 580 -2.62 -4.16 -7.91
N SER A 581 -3.45 -3.33 -7.27
CA SER A 581 -4.09 -2.15 -7.88
C SER A 581 -3.06 -1.29 -8.64
N ALA A 582 -3.30 -1.11 -9.93
CA ALA A 582 -2.53 -0.21 -10.78
C ALA A 582 -2.70 1.24 -10.32
N ALA A 583 -3.90 1.62 -9.84
CA ALA A 583 -4.19 2.94 -9.31
C ALA A 583 -3.29 3.27 -8.10
N LEU A 584 -3.22 2.35 -7.12
CA LEU A 584 -2.42 2.50 -5.92
C LEU A 584 -0.94 2.64 -6.24
N GLN A 585 -0.42 1.77 -7.10
CA GLN A 585 0.99 1.79 -7.49
C GLN A 585 1.39 3.06 -8.23
N THR A 586 0.54 3.51 -9.15
CA THR A 586 0.73 4.76 -9.89
C THR A 586 0.74 5.95 -8.93
N ALA A 587 -0.20 5.99 -7.98
CA ALA A 587 -0.27 7.05 -6.97
C ALA A 587 0.96 7.07 -6.05
N GLN A 588 1.46 5.90 -5.63
CA GLN A 588 2.71 5.81 -4.87
C GLN A 588 3.87 6.39 -5.67
N ALA A 589 4.08 5.95 -6.92
CA ALA A 589 5.17 6.44 -7.75
C ALA A 589 5.12 7.97 -7.93
N ILE A 590 3.92 8.53 -8.14
CA ILE A 590 3.69 9.98 -8.22
C ILE A 590 4.10 10.68 -6.91
N LEU A 591 3.64 10.16 -5.77
CA LEU A 591 3.86 10.78 -4.46
C LEU A 591 5.34 10.73 -4.06
N GLU A 592 5.98 9.57 -4.21
CA GLU A 592 7.36 9.31 -3.76
C GLU A 592 8.40 10.10 -4.54
N THR A 593 8.15 10.35 -5.83
CA THR A 593 9.12 11.01 -6.71
C THR A 593 8.70 12.40 -7.16
N GLY A 594 7.55 12.89 -6.70
CA GLY A 594 6.97 14.14 -7.17
C GLY A 594 6.82 14.15 -8.70
N TRP A 595 6.13 13.16 -9.26
CA TRP A 595 5.94 12.97 -10.71
C TRP A 595 7.22 12.60 -11.48
N GLY A 596 8.08 11.78 -10.88
CA GLY A 596 9.36 11.37 -11.47
C GLY A 596 10.39 12.48 -11.57
N GLN A 597 10.15 13.63 -10.91
CA GLN A 597 11.01 14.81 -10.98
C GLN A 597 12.11 14.81 -9.90
N SER A 598 11.92 14.01 -8.86
CA SER A 598 12.82 13.92 -7.71
C SER A 598 13.25 12.47 -7.48
N VAL A 599 13.81 11.82 -8.51
CA VAL A 599 14.35 10.46 -8.36
C VAL A 599 15.73 10.53 -7.71
N PRO A 600 16.02 9.72 -6.67
CA PRO A 600 17.32 9.75 -6.00
C PRO A 600 18.47 9.49 -6.97
N VAL A 601 19.53 10.26 -6.81
CA VAL A 601 20.83 10.02 -7.43
C VAL A 601 21.86 9.81 -6.33
N ASP A 602 22.95 9.16 -6.66
CA ASP A 602 24.09 9.09 -5.79
C ASP A 602 24.66 10.49 -5.57
N LYS A 603 24.71 10.87 -4.30
CA LYS A 603 25.11 12.21 -3.84
C LYS A 603 26.48 12.62 -4.36
N TYR A 604 27.40 11.68 -4.57
CA TYR A 604 28.81 11.96 -4.88
C TYR A 604 29.14 11.77 -6.36
N THR A 605 28.55 10.77 -7.01
CA THR A 605 28.86 10.41 -8.39
C THR A 605 27.81 10.93 -9.38
N GLY A 606 26.60 11.26 -8.92
CA GLY A 606 25.48 11.62 -9.77
C GLY A 606 24.83 10.42 -10.48
N GLN A 607 25.20 9.19 -10.10
CA GLN A 607 24.59 7.98 -10.64
C GLN A 607 23.09 7.96 -10.34
N LEU A 608 22.26 7.83 -11.37
CA LEU A 608 20.82 7.73 -11.22
C LEU A 608 20.41 6.37 -10.65
N SER A 609 19.52 6.36 -9.64
CA SER A 609 19.04 5.12 -9.02
C SER A 609 17.88 4.45 -9.74
N TYR A 610 17.07 5.21 -10.48
CA TYR A 610 15.75 4.79 -10.98
C TYR A 610 14.77 4.29 -9.89
N ASN A 611 14.99 4.68 -8.64
CA ASN A 611 14.16 4.25 -7.51
C ASN A 611 12.90 5.10 -7.38
N LEU A 612 11.79 4.57 -7.90
CA LEU A 612 10.50 5.28 -7.92
C LEU A 612 9.67 5.17 -6.63
N PHE A 613 10.18 4.46 -5.62
CA PHE A 613 9.41 4.09 -4.43
C PHE A 613 10.17 4.32 -3.12
N GLY A 614 11.34 4.96 -3.17
CA GLY A 614 12.14 5.29 -1.99
C GLY A 614 12.68 4.08 -1.22
N ILE A 615 12.88 2.94 -1.89
CA ILE A 615 13.26 1.68 -1.21
C ILE A 615 14.73 1.76 -0.76
N LYS A 616 14.98 1.67 0.54
CA LYS A 616 16.32 1.63 1.14
C LYS A 616 17.02 0.26 0.91
N GLY A 617 18.35 0.26 0.93
CA GLY A 617 19.21 -0.93 0.83
C GLY A 617 19.90 -1.07 -0.54
N THR A 618 20.26 -2.30 -0.89
CA THR A 618 20.97 -2.63 -2.14
C THR A 618 20.04 -3.31 -3.14
N GLY A 619 19.97 -2.75 -4.35
CA GLY A 619 19.22 -3.29 -5.47
C GLY A 619 20.11 -4.02 -6.48
N PRO A 620 19.54 -4.48 -7.60
CA PRO A 620 20.28 -5.20 -8.65
C PRO A 620 21.40 -4.40 -9.32
N ALA A 621 21.36 -3.07 -9.30
CA ALA A 621 22.43 -2.20 -9.78
C ALA A 621 23.27 -1.59 -8.64
N GLY A 622 23.19 -2.18 -7.44
CA GLY A 622 23.87 -1.69 -6.25
C GLY A 622 23.01 -0.71 -5.46
N SER A 623 23.65 0.32 -4.91
CA SER A 623 23.01 1.35 -4.11
C SER A 623 23.43 2.74 -4.58
N VAL A 624 22.60 3.74 -4.29
CA VAL A 624 23.01 5.15 -4.32
C VAL A 624 22.99 5.70 -2.91
N THR A 625 23.99 6.51 -2.58
CA THR A 625 24.03 7.22 -1.30
C THR A 625 23.21 8.50 -1.39
N SER A 626 22.23 8.68 -0.50
CA SER A 626 21.42 9.90 -0.40
C SER A 626 21.09 10.25 1.06
N ASN A 627 20.75 11.50 1.34
CA ASN A 627 20.55 11.96 2.71
C ASN A 627 19.25 11.41 3.34
N THR A 628 19.32 10.96 4.60
CA THR A 628 18.19 10.69 5.51
C THR A 628 18.36 11.50 6.79
N TRP A 629 17.30 11.66 7.58
CA TRP A 629 17.33 12.35 8.87
C TRP A 629 17.66 11.40 10.01
N GLU A 630 18.42 11.86 11.00
CA GLU A 630 18.74 11.18 12.28
C GLU A 630 18.67 12.19 13.44
N GLU A 631 18.56 11.69 14.68
CA GLU A 631 18.57 12.50 15.90
C GLU A 631 19.73 12.10 16.83
N TYR A 632 20.44 13.09 17.40
CA TYR A 632 21.58 12.91 18.29
C TYR A 632 21.62 14.07 19.28
N ASN A 633 21.76 13.77 20.58
CA ASN A 633 21.68 14.75 21.66
C ASN A 633 20.43 15.67 21.56
N GLY A 634 19.32 15.15 21.04
CA GLY A 634 18.04 15.85 20.86
C GLY A 634 18.03 16.88 19.71
N THR A 635 18.95 16.78 18.76
CA THR A 635 18.99 17.61 17.54
C THR A 635 18.95 16.73 16.30
N THR A 636 18.16 17.10 15.30
CA THR A 636 18.10 16.38 14.03
C THR A 636 19.17 16.84 13.05
N TYR A 637 19.78 15.90 12.35
CA TYR A 637 20.82 16.14 11.33
C TYR A 637 20.63 15.17 10.16
N ARG A 638 21.35 15.40 9.07
CA ARG A 638 21.30 14.56 7.88
C ARG A 638 22.52 13.65 7.82
N ILE A 639 22.30 12.36 7.65
CA ILE A 639 23.35 11.39 7.34
C ILE A 639 23.12 10.82 5.95
N ASP A 640 24.17 10.21 5.43
CA ASP A 640 24.09 9.39 4.25
C ASP A 640 23.40 8.05 4.56
N ALA A 641 22.52 7.63 3.66
CA ALA A 641 21.89 6.32 3.67
C ALA A 641 21.84 5.74 2.26
N GLU A 642 21.86 4.41 2.20
CA GLU A 642 21.85 3.66 0.95
C GLU A 642 20.41 3.40 0.48
N PHE A 643 20.14 3.80 -0.76
CA PHE A 643 18.90 3.50 -1.47
C PHE A 643 19.17 2.55 -2.62
N ARG A 644 18.24 1.63 -2.89
CA ARG A 644 18.40 0.65 -3.96
C ARG A 644 18.57 1.35 -5.30
N ALA A 645 19.54 0.90 -6.09
CA ALA A 645 19.75 1.33 -7.46
C ALA A 645 19.32 0.25 -8.46
N TYR A 646 18.81 0.68 -9.59
CA TYR A 646 18.32 -0.15 -10.68
C TYR A 646 18.92 0.32 -12.01
N LYS A 647 18.92 -0.55 -13.02
CA LYS A 647 19.36 -0.24 -14.38
C LYS A 647 18.34 0.61 -15.14
N ASN A 648 17.07 0.52 -14.75
CA ASN A 648 15.96 1.27 -15.31
C ASN A 648 14.75 1.24 -14.37
N ALA A 649 13.74 2.07 -14.66
CA ALA A 649 12.52 2.18 -13.86
C ALA A 649 11.70 0.87 -13.78
N SER A 650 11.73 0.03 -14.83
CA SER A 650 11.00 -1.25 -14.83
C SER A 650 11.56 -2.23 -13.82
N GLU A 651 12.89 -2.28 -13.66
CA GLU A 651 13.55 -3.13 -12.66
C GLU A 651 13.20 -2.66 -11.23
N GLY A 652 13.20 -1.35 -10.99
CA GLY A 652 12.75 -0.78 -9.71
C GLY A 652 11.27 -1.02 -9.40
N TRP A 653 10.42 -1.00 -10.43
CA TRP A 653 9.00 -1.35 -10.28
C TRP A 653 8.79 -2.80 -9.88
N ASN A 654 9.52 -3.72 -10.53
CA ASN A 654 9.45 -5.15 -10.23
C ASN A 654 9.99 -5.45 -8.82
N ASP A 655 11.10 -4.84 -8.42
CA ASP A 655 11.65 -5.01 -7.07
C ASP A 655 10.71 -4.48 -5.99
N HIS A 656 10.02 -3.36 -6.23
CA HIS A 656 8.96 -2.88 -5.35
C HIS A 656 7.85 -3.94 -5.16
N LYS A 657 7.51 -4.71 -6.20
CA LYS A 657 6.51 -5.78 -6.09
C LYS A 657 7.03 -6.93 -5.28
N SER A 658 8.23 -7.42 -5.58
CA SER A 658 8.88 -8.48 -4.82
C SER A 658 9.00 -8.11 -3.34
N PHE A 659 9.30 -6.86 -3.03
CA PHE A 659 9.37 -6.35 -1.66
C PHE A 659 8.03 -6.44 -0.92
N LEU A 660 6.93 -5.97 -1.52
CA LEU A 660 5.60 -6.02 -0.90
C LEU A 660 5.02 -7.44 -0.85
N LEU A 661 5.30 -8.27 -1.85
CA LEU A 661 4.79 -9.63 -1.93
C LEU A 661 5.57 -10.61 -1.04
N GLY A 662 6.87 -10.42 -0.87
CA GLY A 662 7.74 -11.29 -0.06
C GLY A 662 7.85 -10.89 1.41
N GLY A 663 7.58 -9.64 1.78
CA GLY A 663 7.74 -9.16 3.15
C GLY A 663 6.66 -9.66 4.11
N ALA A 664 7.05 -10.25 5.25
CA ALA A 664 6.14 -10.73 6.29
C ALA A 664 5.19 -9.63 6.80
N ARG A 665 5.72 -8.41 7.03
CA ARG A 665 4.92 -7.26 7.51
C ARG A 665 3.80 -6.82 6.54
N TYR A 666 3.85 -7.22 5.28
CA TYR A 666 2.88 -6.86 4.24
C TYR A 666 1.80 -7.94 4.02
N GLU A 667 1.70 -8.94 4.90
CA GLU A 667 0.68 -10.00 4.78
C GLU A 667 -0.74 -9.46 4.71
N GLN A 668 -1.10 -8.54 5.62
CA GLN A 668 -2.41 -7.89 5.59
C GLN A 668 -2.63 -7.03 4.34
N PHE A 669 -1.56 -6.52 3.72
CA PHE A 669 -1.67 -5.77 2.49
C PHE A 669 -2.00 -6.71 1.32
N ARG A 670 -1.40 -7.89 1.24
CA ARG A 670 -1.64 -8.86 0.15
C ARG A 670 -3.10 -9.33 0.07
N THR A 671 -3.82 -9.36 1.18
CA THR A 671 -5.24 -9.75 1.20
C THR A 671 -6.18 -8.70 0.60
N VAL A 672 -5.71 -7.45 0.48
CA VAL A 672 -6.51 -6.31 -0.01
C VAL A 672 -5.81 -5.52 -1.11
N MET A 673 -4.69 -6.00 -1.65
CA MET A 673 -3.86 -5.23 -2.58
C MET A 673 -4.53 -4.92 -3.92
N HIS A 674 -5.61 -5.62 -4.28
CA HIS A 674 -6.47 -5.30 -5.44
C HIS A 674 -7.29 -4.02 -5.23
N ASP A 675 -7.53 -3.65 -3.97
CA ASP A 675 -8.31 -2.49 -3.58
C ASP A 675 -7.37 -1.35 -3.19
N SER A 676 -7.43 -0.24 -3.92
CA SER A 676 -6.53 0.89 -3.70
C SER A 676 -6.70 1.58 -2.34
N ILE A 677 -7.86 1.46 -1.69
CA ILE A 677 -8.19 2.18 -0.46
C ILE A 677 -7.89 1.34 0.76
N GLN A 678 -8.35 0.09 0.75
CA GLN A 678 -7.95 -0.89 1.76
C GLN A 678 -6.44 -1.12 1.70
N GLY A 679 -5.86 -1.19 0.50
CA GLY A 679 -4.43 -1.31 0.26
C GLY A 679 -3.62 -0.13 0.80
N ALA A 680 -4.08 1.10 0.60
CA ALA A 680 -3.38 2.29 1.14
C ALA A 680 -3.31 2.27 2.67
N TRP A 681 -4.41 1.95 3.35
CA TRP A 681 -4.41 1.81 4.82
C TRP A 681 -3.57 0.61 5.29
N ALA A 682 -3.62 -0.53 4.59
CA ALA A 682 -2.81 -1.69 4.91
C ALA A 682 -1.30 -1.41 4.76
N LEU A 683 -0.88 -0.61 3.77
CA LEU A 683 0.51 -0.14 3.65
C LEU A 683 0.93 0.71 4.85
N LYS A 684 0.04 1.59 5.34
CA LYS A 684 0.30 2.40 6.53
C LYS A 684 0.46 1.53 7.78
N ARG A 685 -0.44 0.57 7.99
CA ARG A 685 -0.36 -0.39 9.11
C ARG A 685 0.92 -1.23 9.06
N ALA A 686 1.37 -1.60 7.87
CA ALA A 686 2.62 -2.33 7.65
C ALA A 686 3.89 -1.48 7.85
N GLY A 687 3.76 -0.18 8.15
CA GLY A 687 4.90 0.72 8.35
C GLY A 687 5.63 1.10 7.06
N TYR A 688 4.93 1.18 5.92
CA TYR A 688 5.51 1.66 4.66
C TYR A 688 5.95 3.13 4.77
N ALA A 689 5.15 3.96 5.43
CA ALA A 689 5.42 5.38 5.65
C ALA A 689 5.14 5.82 7.10
N THR A 690 5.98 6.71 7.63
CA THR A 690 5.79 7.33 8.97
C THR A 690 4.71 8.41 8.95
N ASP A 691 4.48 9.07 7.82
CA ASP A 691 3.42 10.07 7.61
C ASP A 691 2.02 9.48 7.87
N SER A 692 1.27 10.05 8.83
CA SER A 692 -0.09 9.61 9.20
C SER A 692 -1.11 9.84 8.09
N LYS A 693 -0.91 10.82 7.22
CA LYS A 693 -1.81 11.18 6.10
C LYS A 693 -1.46 10.48 4.80
N TYR A 694 -0.47 9.57 4.80
CA TYR A 694 -0.02 8.87 3.60
C TYR A 694 -1.16 8.19 2.82
N PRO A 695 -2.07 7.41 3.44
CA PRO A 695 -3.19 6.81 2.71
C PRO A 695 -4.11 7.85 2.04
N LEU A 696 -4.41 8.93 2.75
CA LEU A 696 -5.28 10.01 2.25
C LEU A 696 -4.66 10.75 1.08
N LYS A 697 -3.33 10.99 1.11
CA LYS A 697 -2.59 11.56 -0.02
C LYS A 697 -2.67 10.68 -1.26
N LEU A 698 -2.53 9.36 -1.10
CA LEU A 698 -2.69 8.41 -2.21
C LEU A 698 -4.11 8.44 -2.77
N MET A 699 -5.13 8.40 -1.91
CA MET A 699 -6.54 8.48 -2.33
C MET A 699 -6.86 9.78 -3.06
N ASP A 700 -6.32 10.90 -2.60
CA ASP A 700 -6.47 12.20 -3.26
C ASP A 700 -5.84 12.20 -4.67
N ILE A 701 -4.64 11.63 -4.84
CA ILE A 701 -4.02 11.45 -6.16
C ILE A 701 -4.88 10.55 -7.04
N ILE A 702 -5.33 9.41 -6.53
CA ILE A 702 -6.17 8.46 -7.28
C ILE A 702 -7.45 9.13 -7.77
N LYS A 703 -8.14 9.89 -6.90
CA LYS A 703 -9.37 10.61 -7.25
C LYS A 703 -9.09 11.72 -8.25
N ARG A 704 -8.08 12.56 -7.99
CA ARG A 704 -7.76 13.73 -8.84
C ARG A 704 -7.45 13.35 -10.29
N TYR A 705 -6.78 12.22 -10.50
CA TYR A 705 -6.37 11.76 -11.82
C TYR A 705 -7.21 10.60 -12.36
N ASN A 706 -8.32 10.27 -11.69
CA ASN A 706 -9.22 9.18 -12.07
C ASN A 706 -8.48 7.84 -12.26
N LEU A 707 -7.50 7.57 -11.40
CA LEU A 707 -6.63 6.41 -11.53
C LEU A 707 -7.36 5.10 -11.27
N GLN A 708 -8.56 5.13 -10.68
CA GLN A 708 -9.41 3.93 -10.50
C GLN A 708 -9.67 3.21 -11.82
N LYS A 709 -9.74 3.93 -12.95
CA LYS A 709 -9.88 3.32 -14.28
C LYS A 709 -8.72 2.40 -14.67
N LEU A 710 -7.54 2.61 -14.09
CA LEU A 710 -6.39 1.74 -14.32
C LEU A 710 -6.62 0.34 -13.74
N ASP A 711 -7.48 0.21 -12.73
CA ASP A 711 -7.80 -1.07 -12.10
C ASP A 711 -8.86 -1.87 -12.86
N GLU A 712 -9.52 -1.27 -13.87
CA GLU A 712 -10.57 -1.94 -14.65
C GLU A 712 -10.01 -3.04 -15.57
N THR A 713 -10.48 -4.26 -15.37
CA THR A 713 -10.17 -5.44 -16.18
C THR A 713 -11.44 -6.06 -16.77
N GLY A 714 -11.28 -6.81 -17.87
CA GLY A 714 -12.29 -7.72 -18.38
C GLY A 714 -12.08 -9.14 -17.85
N ILE A 715 -12.89 -10.07 -18.36
CA ILE A 715 -12.79 -11.52 -18.15
C ILE A 715 -12.59 -12.26 -19.49
#